data_AF-A0A7V4AA37-F1
#
_entry.id   AF-A0A7V4AA37-F1
#
_cell.length_a   1.000
_cell.length_b   1.000
_cell.length_c   1.000
_cell.angle_alpha   90.00
_cell.angle_beta   90.00
_cell.angle_gamma   90.00
#
_symmetry.space_group_name_H-M   'P 1'
#
loop_
_entity.id
_entity.type
_entity.pdbx_description
1 polymer ?
#
loop_
_entity_poly.entity_id
_entity_poly.type
_entity_poly.pdbx_seq_one_letter_code
_entity_poly.pdbx_strand_id
1 'polypeptide(L)'
;MVVFGEIVLNKKRSLRSIFFIFFLSLSFSSFQFYGCGEREKVKITFPVKITFPKEKCNILSRYENMPEEVREECFFPYPFEQFMYQGRVSVPSELIWVPDGYPQLDLSFINSFDGFSPVNQIIYWHPEGFSREGLPEPEETLNPTSPVQLIEWGSGKRIPVFVEPDVRAERPYQTLYIRPLFKMKNSSRYVVVIKKGLKGMNGNILESPLFFKYLVQGKDMVFEGLSEDAGKWKKHFEEILDFLESIGIKKEDILVAWDFKTASEDLIINHLLSVKKTVYDYADKIAFIVDKVEPNPYSGKQDLPESYRNLIAYSVSGRFYVPKYDNPSQLFEARFKMNIPSGECFSSHLTRVMIFGHGLFGSYEEISSNHLLYVSSFMCLPIIATKWIGIDDDARGKVFEIGASKKGNIIDAVKYVVFNLKQGHANFLALAILINKPSFWQEVKSKVSGFNFPEKPSEIVYYGISNGAIQGGTFMALTDEVKKGVLDVGGAIWTSLLERNKSWDLLKNTFGFVKAEEELELKKYIALSQIIFDLVDPVTFAEYVTRGNEKLGIKPKFIFYREALYDEQVANFATETYIRVAGIPGINKPVKKVFGIEFKDAPFDGSAYLQVDPKLSDNDIQRFPKGNIPPSPDPLSTRVQKNMPVESSGDYVTPHEVPRRVKEILDMQKKFYDEGKIYQFCSDKICDPD
;
A
#
# COMPACT_ATOMS: atom_id res chain seq x y z
N MET A 1 -78.12 34.58 -33.96
CA MET A 1 -78.48 35.17 -32.66
C MET A 1 -77.20 35.37 -31.85
N VAL A 2 -77.14 36.41 -31.03
CA VAL A 2 -76.06 36.85 -30.09
C VAL A 2 -75.45 35.66 -29.30
N VAL A 3 -74.12 35.38 -29.30
CA VAL A 3 -72.95 36.03 -28.60
C VAL A 3 -72.91 35.67 -27.09
N PHE A 4 -71.80 35.25 -26.43
CA PHE A 4 -70.34 35.14 -26.69
C PHE A 4 -69.75 33.88 -25.97
N GLY A 5 -68.44 33.59 -25.75
CA GLY A 5 -67.12 34.24 -26.04
C GLY A 5 -65.96 33.25 -25.72
N GLU A 6 -64.78 33.31 -26.38
CA GLU A 6 -63.51 33.93 -25.92
C GLU A 6 -62.73 33.13 -24.84
N ILE A 7 -61.38 33.06 -24.74
CA ILE A 7 -60.18 33.55 -25.50
C ILE A 7 -58.96 32.70 -24.99
N VAL A 8 -57.83 32.42 -25.66
CA VAL A 8 -57.33 32.51 -27.05
C VAL A 8 -56.10 31.56 -27.24
N LEU A 9 -55.50 31.48 -28.43
CA LEU A 9 -54.25 30.77 -28.78
C LEU A 9 -53.14 31.75 -29.22
N ASN A 10 -51.84 31.39 -29.17
CA ASN A 10 -51.10 31.09 -30.42
C ASN A 10 -49.64 30.57 -30.33
N LYS A 11 -49.18 30.02 -31.46
CA LYS A 11 -47.78 29.72 -31.84
C LYS A 11 -47.34 30.62 -33.00
N LYS A 12 -46.02 30.80 -33.15
CA LYS A 12 -45.21 31.11 -34.37
C LYS A 12 -45.73 32.09 -35.43
N ARG A 13 -44.83 32.96 -35.92
CA ARG A 13 -44.85 33.52 -37.28
C ARG A 13 -43.46 33.41 -37.93
N SER A 14 -43.41 33.48 -39.25
CA SER A 14 -42.21 33.43 -40.10
C SER A 14 -42.33 34.43 -41.25
N LEU A 15 -41.22 34.77 -41.94
CA LEU A 15 -41.11 34.90 -43.41
C LEU A 15 -39.77 35.51 -43.88
N ARG A 16 -39.31 35.09 -45.08
CA ARG A 16 -38.26 35.71 -45.95
C ARG A 16 -36.82 35.63 -45.38
N SER A 17 -35.71 35.55 -46.14
CA SER A 17 -35.39 35.48 -47.59
C SER A 17 -33.85 35.18 -47.74
N ILE A 18 -33.19 34.76 -48.85
CA ILE A 18 -33.56 34.43 -50.25
C ILE A 18 -32.46 33.56 -50.95
N PHE A 19 -32.84 32.79 -51.99
CA PHE A 19 -32.00 32.13 -53.05
C PHE A 19 -30.93 31.05 -52.76
N PHE A 20 -30.66 30.28 -53.82
CA PHE A 20 -29.79 29.10 -53.99
C PHE A 20 -28.83 29.36 -55.17
N ILE A 21 -27.66 28.69 -55.25
CA ILE A 21 -27.03 28.11 -56.48
C ILE A 21 -25.69 27.41 -56.13
N PHE A 22 -25.27 26.47 -56.99
CA PHE A 22 -24.11 25.57 -56.81
C PHE A 22 -22.90 25.93 -57.70
N PHE A 23 -21.76 25.26 -57.47
CA PHE A 23 -20.51 25.35 -58.26
C PHE A 23 -20.66 24.84 -59.71
N LEU A 24 -19.94 25.41 -60.70
CA LEU A 24 -18.64 24.89 -61.22
C LEU A 24 -18.01 25.76 -62.35
N SER A 25 -16.67 25.76 -62.42
CA SER A 25 -15.74 25.99 -63.56
C SER A 25 -16.17 26.74 -64.85
N LEU A 26 -15.36 27.73 -65.28
CA LEU A 26 -14.49 27.59 -66.47
C LEU A 26 -13.45 28.72 -66.63
N SER A 27 -12.42 28.41 -67.43
CA SER A 27 -11.17 29.13 -67.73
C SER A 27 -11.23 30.61 -68.16
N PHE A 28 -10.20 31.37 -67.78
CA PHE A 28 -9.56 32.36 -68.67
C PHE A 28 -8.02 32.31 -68.50
N SER A 29 -7.28 32.70 -69.55
CA SER A 29 -5.84 32.46 -69.67
C SER A 29 -4.96 33.70 -69.50
N SER A 30 -3.66 33.45 -69.32
CA SER A 30 -2.55 34.31 -69.76
C SER A 30 -2.54 35.78 -69.33
N PHE A 31 -1.84 36.07 -68.23
CA PHE A 31 -0.94 37.22 -68.18
C PHE A 31 0.41 36.79 -67.61
N GLN A 32 1.49 37.19 -68.28
CA GLN A 32 2.87 36.80 -67.94
C GLN A 32 3.63 38.06 -67.51
N PHE A 33 4.07 38.10 -66.26
CA PHE A 33 4.97 39.15 -65.76
C PHE A 33 6.20 38.52 -65.11
N TYR A 34 7.38 38.96 -65.56
CA TYR A 34 8.65 38.62 -64.95
C TYR A 34 8.78 39.34 -63.59
N GLY A 35 9.31 38.62 -62.59
CA GLY A 35 9.53 39.16 -61.26
C GLY A 35 10.29 38.17 -60.40
N CYS A 36 11.61 38.10 -60.58
CA CYS A 36 12.48 37.35 -59.67
C CYS A 36 12.57 38.11 -58.33
N GLY A 37 11.96 37.55 -57.30
CA GLY A 37 12.11 37.97 -55.92
C GLY A 37 11.79 36.76 -55.03
N GLU A 38 12.70 36.45 -54.11
CA GLU A 38 12.52 35.32 -53.21
C GLU A 38 11.34 35.57 -52.29
N ARG A 39 10.23 34.88 -52.57
CA ARG A 39 9.12 34.81 -51.62
C ARG A 39 9.53 33.90 -50.48
N GLU A 40 10.13 34.48 -49.45
CA GLU A 40 10.08 33.90 -48.11
C GLU A 40 8.63 33.55 -47.82
N LYS A 41 8.34 32.24 -47.77
CA LYS A 41 7.04 31.76 -47.32
C LYS A 41 7.02 31.90 -45.81
N VAL A 42 6.72 33.12 -45.34
CA VAL A 42 6.36 33.38 -43.94
C VAL A 42 5.22 32.42 -43.59
N LYS A 43 5.57 31.33 -42.89
CA LYS A 43 4.59 30.41 -42.32
C LYS A 43 3.88 31.15 -41.20
N ILE A 44 2.72 31.72 -41.50
CA ILE A 44 1.80 32.22 -40.48
C ILE A 44 1.20 30.99 -39.79
N THR A 45 1.93 30.43 -38.84
CA THR A 45 1.45 29.41 -37.91
C THR A 45 0.62 30.10 -36.84
N PHE A 46 -0.70 29.94 -36.92
CA PHE A 46 -1.57 30.29 -35.81
C PHE A 46 -1.30 29.33 -34.64
N PRO A 47 -1.21 29.81 -33.39
CA PRO A 47 -0.98 28.96 -32.24
C PRO A 47 -2.18 28.04 -32.01
N VAL A 48 -1.93 26.81 -31.58
CA VAL A 48 -3.01 25.87 -31.27
C VAL A 48 -3.56 26.16 -29.88
N LYS A 49 -4.85 26.44 -29.83
CA LYS A 49 -5.60 26.67 -28.60
C LYS A 49 -5.94 25.34 -27.92
N ILE A 50 -5.52 25.17 -26.67
CA ILE A 50 -5.95 24.06 -25.79
C ILE A 50 -6.83 24.65 -24.70
N THR A 51 -8.05 24.14 -24.56
CA THR A 51 -9.01 24.58 -23.53
C THR A 51 -9.11 23.56 -22.41
N PHE A 52 -8.89 24.03 -21.19
CA PHE A 52 -9.05 23.32 -19.93
C PHE A 52 -10.34 23.80 -19.24
N PRO A 53 -11.08 22.93 -18.52
CA PRO A 53 -12.33 23.31 -17.86
C PRO A 53 -12.14 24.06 -16.53
N LYS A 54 -10.99 23.94 -15.87
CA LYS A 54 -10.70 24.54 -14.55
C LYS A 54 -9.28 25.10 -14.51
N GLU A 55 -9.10 26.28 -13.90
CA GLU A 55 -7.81 27.00 -13.86
C GLU A 55 -6.60 26.16 -13.38
N LYS A 56 -6.82 25.20 -12.47
CA LYS A 56 -5.75 24.37 -11.90
C LYS A 56 -5.63 22.96 -12.53
N CYS A 57 -6.15 22.76 -13.74
CA CYS A 57 -6.08 21.47 -14.41
C CYS A 57 -4.64 21.00 -14.67
N ASN A 58 -4.42 19.69 -14.54
CA ASN A 58 -3.18 19.06 -14.97
C ASN A 58 -2.98 19.27 -16.48
N ILE A 59 -1.82 19.81 -16.89
CA ILE A 59 -1.52 20.16 -18.28
C ILE A 59 -1.57 18.94 -19.23
N LEU A 60 -1.43 17.73 -18.70
CA LEU A 60 -1.51 16.47 -19.43
C LEU A 60 -2.92 15.83 -19.47
N SER A 61 -3.95 16.45 -18.88
CA SER A 61 -5.28 15.80 -18.80
C SER A 61 -6.12 15.85 -20.09
N ARG A 62 -5.71 16.65 -21.09
CA ARG A 62 -6.55 16.91 -22.29
C ARG A 62 -6.12 16.05 -23.48
N TYR A 63 -7.08 15.40 -24.11
CA TYR A 63 -6.92 14.58 -25.30
C TYR A 63 -7.80 15.09 -26.45
N GLU A 64 -7.56 14.63 -27.68
CA GLU A 64 -8.35 15.05 -28.85
C GLU A 64 -9.77 14.47 -28.81
N ASN A 65 -9.92 13.24 -28.32
CA ASN A 65 -11.19 12.53 -28.15
C ASN A 65 -11.55 12.39 -26.65
N MET A 66 -11.77 13.51 -25.95
CA MET A 66 -12.28 13.48 -24.57
C MET A 66 -13.71 12.92 -24.53
N PRO A 67 -14.00 11.88 -23.72
CA PRO A 67 -15.36 11.42 -23.46
C PRO A 67 -16.14 12.50 -22.68
N GLU A 68 -17.47 12.49 -22.80
CA GLU A 68 -18.33 13.50 -22.17
C GLU A 68 -18.41 13.30 -20.66
N GLU A 69 -18.44 12.03 -20.24
CA GLU A 69 -18.57 11.57 -18.85
C GLU A 69 -17.41 12.03 -17.95
N VAL A 70 -16.23 12.22 -18.55
CA VAL A 70 -15.00 12.66 -17.88
C VAL A 70 -14.44 13.94 -18.52
N ARG A 71 -15.30 14.75 -19.15
CA ARG A 71 -14.93 16.04 -19.77
C ARG A 71 -14.18 16.96 -18.80
N GLU A 72 -14.54 16.90 -17.53
CA GLU A 72 -14.05 17.72 -16.42
C GLU A 72 -12.79 17.15 -15.72
N GLU A 73 -12.26 16.01 -16.19
CA GLU A 73 -11.09 15.37 -15.59
C GLU A 73 -9.80 16.18 -15.84
N CYS A 74 -9.06 16.39 -14.74
CA CYS A 74 -8.02 17.39 -14.59
C CYS A 74 -6.96 17.06 -13.51
N PHE A 75 -6.95 15.83 -12.97
CA PHE A 75 -5.99 15.40 -11.95
C PHE A 75 -4.78 14.67 -12.54
N PHE A 76 -4.99 13.76 -13.49
CA PHE A 76 -3.97 12.81 -13.94
C PHE A 76 -2.93 13.41 -14.92
N PRO A 77 -1.66 12.94 -14.90
CA PRO A 77 -1.10 11.90 -14.03
C PRO A 77 -0.77 12.37 -12.60
N TYR A 78 -0.58 11.41 -11.69
CA TYR A 78 -0.11 11.64 -10.32
C TYR A 78 0.84 10.51 -9.88
N PRO A 79 1.89 10.77 -9.08
CA PRO A 79 2.42 12.09 -8.71
C PRO A 79 3.02 12.83 -9.92
N PHE A 80 3.06 14.17 -9.83
CA PHE A 80 3.57 15.05 -10.89
C PHE A 80 4.01 16.40 -10.30
N GLU A 81 5.10 16.98 -10.82
CA GLU A 81 5.70 18.25 -10.39
C GLU A 81 4.73 19.46 -10.50
N GLN A 82 3.67 19.42 -11.32
CA GLN A 82 2.64 20.47 -11.30
C GLN A 82 1.89 20.55 -9.97
N PHE A 83 1.84 19.47 -9.19
CA PHE A 83 1.35 19.48 -7.81
C PHE A 83 2.43 19.84 -6.79
N MET A 84 3.49 20.57 -7.19
CA MET A 84 4.48 21.17 -6.30
C MET A 84 4.44 22.70 -6.37
N TYR A 85 4.38 23.37 -5.22
CA TYR A 85 4.47 24.83 -5.10
C TYR A 85 5.41 25.22 -3.95
N GLN A 86 6.34 26.15 -4.20
CA GLN A 86 7.36 26.61 -3.24
C GLN A 86 8.12 25.48 -2.51
N GLY A 87 8.35 24.35 -3.19
CA GLY A 87 9.04 23.19 -2.63
C GLY A 87 8.18 22.30 -1.73
N ARG A 88 6.85 22.44 -1.77
CA ARG A 88 5.90 21.53 -1.10
C ARG A 88 4.87 20.96 -2.07
N VAL A 89 4.29 19.83 -1.70
CA VAL A 89 3.09 19.28 -2.33
C VAL A 89 1.95 20.30 -2.22
N SER A 90 1.19 20.47 -3.29
CA SER A 90 0.18 21.52 -3.44
C SER A 90 -0.98 21.03 -4.30
N VAL A 91 -1.54 19.86 -3.94
CA VAL A 91 -2.70 19.28 -4.63
C VAL A 91 -3.94 20.12 -4.32
N PRO A 92 -4.65 20.66 -5.33
CA PRO A 92 -5.92 21.36 -5.14
C PRO A 92 -7.06 20.35 -4.93
N SER A 93 -7.87 20.53 -3.88
CA SER A 93 -8.96 19.60 -3.55
C SER A 93 -10.12 19.67 -4.56
N GLU A 94 -10.27 20.77 -5.30
CA GLU A 94 -11.30 20.95 -6.35
C GLU A 94 -11.09 20.12 -7.64
N LEU A 95 -9.98 19.37 -7.72
CA LEU A 95 -9.70 18.38 -8.77
C LEU A 95 -10.16 16.96 -8.43
N ILE A 96 -10.69 16.77 -7.22
CA ILE A 96 -11.13 15.49 -6.67
C ILE A 96 -12.63 15.63 -6.34
N TRP A 97 -13.45 14.72 -6.84
CA TRP A 97 -14.87 14.69 -6.50
C TRP A 97 -15.09 14.11 -5.10
N VAL A 98 -16.11 14.61 -4.39
CA VAL A 98 -16.49 14.17 -3.05
C VAL A 98 -17.90 13.56 -3.14
N PRO A 99 -18.12 12.31 -2.67
CA PRO A 99 -19.44 11.70 -2.70
C PRO A 99 -20.51 12.49 -1.93
N ASP A 100 -21.76 12.39 -2.35
CA ASP A 100 -22.85 13.25 -1.86
C ASP A 100 -23.00 13.23 -0.34
N GLY A 101 -22.92 14.40 0.28
CA GLY A 101 -23.09 14.61 1.72
C GLY A 101 -21.87 14.25 2.59
N TYR A 102 -20.72 13.91 2.01
CA TYR A 102 -19.45 13.80 2.74
C TYR A 102 -18.74 15.16 2.83
N PRO A 103 -17.86 15.39 3.83
CA PRO A 103 -17.12 16.63 3.95
C PRO A 103 -16.01 16.74 2.89
N GLN A 104 -15.74 17.98 2.48
CA GLN A 104 -14.67 18.36 1.57
C GLN A 104 -13.30 17.87 2.05
N LEU A 105 -12.38 17.57 1.11
CA LEU A 105 -11.06 17.07 1.47
C LEU A 105 -10.19 18.14 2.14
N ASP A 106 -9.83 17.92 3.40
CA ASP A 106 -8.67 18.58 3.98
C ASP A 106 -7.37 17.90 3.50
N LEU A 107 -6.71 18.53 2.52
CA LEU A 107 -5.40 18.13 2.04
C LEU A 107 -4.24 18.87 2.73
N SER A 108 -4.48 19.71 3.75
CA SER A 108 -3.44 20.55 4.37
C SER A 108 -2.26 19.74 4.93
N PHE A 109 -2.53 18.56 5.49
CA PHE A 109 -1.50 17.65 5.97
C PHE A 109 -0.63 17.11 4.82
N ILE A 110 -1.23 16.64 3.72
CA ILE A 110 -0.50 16.16 2.53
C ILE A 110 0.29 17.31 1.90
N ASN A 111 -0.31 18.48 1.77
CA ASN A 111 0.30 19.69 1.22
C ASN A 111 1.33 20.36 2.18
N SER A 112 1.65 19.71 3.32
CA SER A 112 2.78 20.12 4.17
C SER A 112 4.11 19.46 3.75
N PHE A 113 4.05 18.38 2.96
CA PHE A 113 5.23 17.59 2.57
C PHE A 113 6.07 18.28 1.50
N ASP A 114 7.38 18.00 1.52
CA ASP A 114 8.37 18.55 0.58
C ASP A 114 8.53 17.71 -0.72
N GLY A 115 7.74 16.65 -0.86
CA GLY A 115 7.64 15.82 -2.06
C GLY A 115 6.61 14.71 -1.88
N PHE A 116 6.50 13.83 -2.87
CA PHE A 116 5.57 12.69 -2.84
C PHE A 116 6.18 11.46 -2.16
N SER A 117 5.33 10.49 -1.81
CA SER A 117 5.76 9.23 -1.20
C SER A 117 6.85 8.53 -2.05
N PRO A 118 7.99 8.09 -1.46
CA PRO A 118 9.01 7.31 -2.16
C PRO A 118 8.55 5.90 -2.60
N VAL A 119 7.34 5.50 -2.26
CA VAL A 119 6.72 4.22 -2.61
C VAL A 119 5.34 4.38 -3.25
N ASN A 120 5.00 5.60 -3.70
CA ASN A 120 3.65 5.86 -4.19
C ASN A 120 3.29 5.00 -5.40
N GLN A 121 2.02 4.61 -5.48
CA GLN A 121 1.47 4.13 -6.74
C GLN A 121 1.40 5.29 -7.73
N ILE A 122 2.11 5.17 -8.85
CA ILE A 122 2.03 6.14 -9.93
C ILE A 122 0.81 5.76 -10.76
N ILE A 123 -0.08 6.73 -11.00
CA ILE A 123 -1.35 6.56 -11.72
C ILE A 123 -1.40 7.48 -12.94
N TYR A 124 -1.71 6.86 -14.09
CA TYR A 124 -1.93 7.54 -15.36
C TYR A 124 -3.30 7.17 -15.92
N TRP A 125 -3.92 8.11 -16.65
CA TRP A 125 -5.26 7.97 -17.18
C TRP A 125 -5.29 8.35 -18.68
N HIS A 126 -6.08 7.61 -19.46
CA HIS A 126 -6.26 7.85 -20.89
C HIS A 126 -7.71 7.50 -21.32
N PRO A 127 -8.37 8.29 -22.19
CA PRO A 127 -9.75 8.11 -22.67
C PRO A 127 -10.16 6.72 -23.16
N GLU A 128 -9.19 5.95 -23.64
CA GLU A 128 -9.38 4.63 -24.27
C GLU A 128 -9.18 3.45 -23.29
N GLY A 129 -8.84 3.71 -22.03
CA GLY A 129 -8.33 2.70 -21.10
C GLY A 129 -6.98 2.11 -21.56
N PHE A 130 -6.62 0.94 -21.04
CA PHE A 130 -5.35 0.25 -21.31
C PHE A 130 -5.56 -1.25 -21.54
N SER A 131 -5.05 -1.78 -22.65
CA SER A 131 -4.91 -3.22 -22.84
C SER A 131 -3.82 -3.79 -21.92
N ARG A 132 -3.94 -5.06 -21.55
CA ARG A 132 -2.81 -5.83 -20.97
C ARG A 132 -1.78 -6.25 -22.02
N GLU A 133 -2.14 -6.22 -23.30
CA GLU A 133 -1.25 -6.58 -24.41
C GLU A 133 -0.14 -5.55 -24.58
N GLY A 134 1.12 -5.99 -24.54
CA GLY A 134 2.29 -5.13 -24.75
C GLY A 134 2.73 -4.30 -23.54
N LEU A 135 2.15 -4.53 -22.35
CA LEU A 135 2.73 -4.04 -21.11
C LEU A 135 3.95 -4.88 -20.71
N PRO A 136 5.00 -4.26 -20.13
CA PRO A 136 6.26 -4.95 -19.81
C PRO A 136 6.19 -5.69 -18.47
N GLU A 137 6.83 -6.87 -18.41
CA GLU A 137 7.13 -7.53 -17.14
C GLU A 137 8.25 -6.78 -16.38
N PRO A 138 8.36 -6.88 -15.04
CA PRO A 138 9.20 -5.96 -14.27
C PRO A 138 10.69 -5.96 -14.62
N GLU A 139 11.26 -7.08 -15.05
CA GLU A 139 12.64 -7.16 -15.53
C GLU A 139 12.83 -6.42 -16.87
N GLU A 140 11.84 -6.47 -17.75
CA GLU A 140 11.85 -5.81 -19.06
C GLU A 140 11.84 -4.28 -18.92
N THR A 141 11.28 -3.74 -17.84
CA THR A 141 11.25 -2.28 -17.57
C THR A 141 12.63 -1.65 -17.41
N LEU A 142 13.67 -2.45 -17.17
CA LEU A 142 15.07 -2.02 -17.15
C LEU A 142 15.69 -1.85 -18.54
N ASN A 143 15.03 -2.32 -19.61
CA ASN A 143 15.50 -2.18 -20.98
C ASN A 143 15.16 -0.78 -21.54
N PRO A 144 16.12 -0.06 -22.19
CA PRO A 144 15.83 1.19 -22.92
C PRO A 144 14.69 1.12 -23.94
N THR A 145 14.36 -0.06 -24.50
CA THR A 145 13.24 -0.23 -25.43
C THR A 145 11.89 -0.47 -24.74
N SER A 146 11.83 -0.61 -23.41
CA SER A 146 10.57 -0.86 -22.70
C SER A 146 9.52 0.21 -23.00
N PRO A 147 8.24 -0.15 -23.23
CA PRO A 147 7.18 0.82 -23.47
C PRO A 147 6.77 1.60 -22.21
N VAL A 148 7.14 1.15 -21.01
CA VAL A 148 6.94 1.89 -19.75
C VAL A 148 8.23 1.84 -18.91
N GLN A 149 8.72 3.01 -18.50
CA GLN A 149 9.97 3.18 -17.76
C GLN A 149 9.81 4.20 -16.62
N LEU A 150 10.42 3.92 -15.47
CA LEU A 150 10.63 4.87 -14.38
C LEU A 150 12.14 5.12 -14.26
N ILE A 151 12.57 6.37 -14.32
CA ILE A 151 13.97 6.75 -14.50
C ILE A 151 14.39 7.77 -13.46
N GLU A 152 15.50 7.52 -12.76
CA GLU A 152 16.12 8.48 -11.85
C GLU A 152 16.76 9.65 -12.62
N TRP A 153 16.41 10.88 -12.24
CA TRP A 153 16.93 12.09 -12.88
C TRP A 153 18.45 12.21 -12.74
N GLY A 154 19.11 12.67 -13.80
CA GLY A 154 20.55 12.92 -13.85
C GLY A 154 21.43 11.65 -13.90
N SER A 155 21.05 10.56 -13.23
CA SER A 155 21.77 9.27 -13.34
C SER A 155 21.32 8.41 -14.52
N GLY A 156 20.09 8.62 -15.03
CA GLY A 156 19.50 7.79 -16.08
C GLY A 156 19.19 6.35 -15.63
N LYS A 157 19.32 6.04 -14.33
CA LYS A 157 19.10 4.71 -13.80
C LYS A 157 17.61 4.36 -13.87
N ARG A 158 17.29 3.28 -14.57
CA ARG A 158 15.94 2.69 -14.58
C ARG A 158 15.64 2.02 -13.24
N ILE A 159 14.44 2.28 -12.72
CA ILE A 159 13.88 1.66 -11.53
C ILE A 159 12.86 0.63 -12.01
N PRO A 160 12.94 -0.64 -11.56
CA PRO A 160 12.02 -1.67 -12.03
C PRO A 160 10.63 -1.42 -11.44
N VAL A 161 9.60 -1.53 -12.29
CA VAL A 161 8.20 -1.26 -11.94
C VAL A 161 7.30 -2.43 -12.35
N PHE A 162 6.27 -2.70 -11.57
CA PHE A 162 5.15 -3.53 -12.00
C PHE A 162 4.09 -2.64 -12.66
N VAL A 163 3.63 -3.01 -13.85
CA VAL A 163 2.73 -2.22 -14.68
C VAL A 163 1.44 -3.00 -14.92
N GLU A 164 0.29 -2.44 -14.56
CA GLU A 164 -1.01 -3.10 -14.73
C GLU A 164 -2.15 -2.10 -14.99
N PRO A 165 -3.15 -2.43 -15.83
CA PRO A 165 -4.41 -1.71 -15.83
C PRO A 165 -5.18 -1.99 -14.55
N ASP A 166 -5.89 -0.98 -14.05
CA ASP A 166 -6.94 -1.14 -13.06
C ASP A 166 -8.07 -1.99 -13.65
N VAL A 167 -8.27 -3.20 -13.14
CA VAL A 167 -9.35 -4.11 -13.59
C VAL A 167 -10.63 -3.95 -12.77
N ARG A 168 -10.68 -2.99 -11.84
CA ARG A 168 -11.91 -2.62 -11.10
C ARG A 168 -12.77 -1.62 -11.87
N ALA A 169 -12.19 -0.92 -12.84
CA ALA A 169 -12.86 0.04 -13.69
C ALA A 169 -12.73 -0.32 -15.18
N GLU A 170 -13.77 0.00 -15.95
CA GLU A 170 -13.75 -0.03 -17.41
C GLU A 170 -13.47 1.37 -17.99
N ARG A 171 -13.34 1.46 -19.32
CA ARG A 171 -13.32 2.75 -20.03
C ARG A 171 -14.62 3.54 -19.75
N PRO A 172 -14.58 4.87 -19.53
CA PRO A 172 -13.42 5.76 -19.53
C PRO A 172 -12.77 5.97 -18.14
N TYR A 173 -13.08 5.15 -17.14
CA TYR A 173 -12.68 5.34 -15.74
C TYR A 173 -11.38 4.58 -15.36
N GLN A 174 -10.92 3.67 -16.22
CA GLN A 174 -9.70 2.87 -15.99
C GLN A 174 -8.42 3.70 -15.98
N THR A 175 -7.57 3.44 -14.97
CA THR A 175 -6.19 3.95 -14.88
C THR A 175 -5.14 2.87 -15.17
N LEU A 176 -3.92 3.28 -15.54
CA LEU A 176 -2.73 2.44 -15.51
C LEU A 176 -1.97 2.67 -14.21
N TYR A 177 -1.71 1.60 -13.47
CA TYR A 177 -0.80 1.59 -12.33
C TYR A 177 0.64 1.31 -12.79
N ILE A 178 1.57 2.11 -12.27
CA ILE A 178 3.02 1.91 -12.39
C ILE A 178 3.57 1.89 -10.95
N ARG A 179 3.88 0.70 -10.43
CA ARG A 179 4.22 0.48 -9.01
C ARG A 179 5.72 0.17 -8.86
N PRO A 180 6.53 1.02 -8.20
CA PRO A 180 7.96 0.74 -7.96
C PRO A 180 8.18 -0.57 -7.19
N LEU A 181 9.13 -1.40 -7.64
CA LEU A 181 9.49 -2.64 -6.94
C LEU A 181 10.45 -2.43 -5.74
N PHE A 182 10.92 -1.21 -5.55
CA PHE A 182 11.80 -0.79 -4.46
C PHE A 182 11.39 0.62 -4.00
N LYS A 183 11.65 0.94 -2.72
CA LYS A 183 11.63 2.32 -2.21
C LYS A 183 12.53 3.18 -3.11
N MET A 184 11.95 4.21 -3.73
CA MET A 184 12.71 5.24 -4.45
C MET A 184 13.57 6.01 -3.45
N LYS A 185 14.69 6.59 -3.87
CA LYS A 185 15.48 7.44 -2.97
C LYS A 185 14.63 8.62 -2.53
N ASN A 186 14.77 9.06 -1.28
CA ASN A 186 14.21 10.31 -0.79
C ASN A 186 14.88 11.53 -1.45
N SER A 187 14.24 12.70 -1.36
CA SER A 187 14.72 14.00 -1.91
C SER A 187 15.19 13.95 -3.38
N SER A 188 14.61 13.06 -4.19
CA SER A 188 15.11 12.70 -5.53
C SER A 188 14.04 12.89 -6.60
N ARG A 189 14.45 13.37 -7.79
CA ARG A 189 13.58 13.56 -8.95
C ARG A 189 13.54 12.30 -9.81
N TYR A 190 12.35 11.91 -10.25
CA TYR A 190 12.12 10.76 -11.13
C TYR A 190 11.29 11.18 -12.34
N VAL A 191 11.53 10.54 -13.48
CA VAL A 191 10.76 10.70 -14.73
C VAL A 191 10.04 9.40 -15.04
N VAL A 192 8.74 9.49 -15.31
CA VAL A 192 7.95 8.41 -15.89
C VAL A 192 7.91 8.62 -17.39
N VAL A 193 8.13 7.55 -18.15
CA VAL A 193 8.08 7.55 -19.62
C VAL A 193 7.16 6.45 -20.10
N ILE A 194 6.19 6.81 -20.94
CA ILE A 194 5.35 5.87 -21.68
C ILE A 194 5.62 6.09 -23.16
N LYS A 195 6.03 5.03 -23.87
CA LYS A 195 6.29 5.06 -25.32
C LYS A 195 5.01 4.80 -26.12
N LYS A 196 5.00 5.23 -27.37
CA LYS A 196 3.96 4.92 -28.37
C LYS A 196 3.94 3.42 -28.68
N GLY A 197 2.78 2.93 -29.11
CA GLY A 197 2.56 1.53 -29.50
C GLY A 197 1.76 0.71 -28.48
N LEU A 198 1.60 1.19 -27.24
CA LEU A 198 0.60 0.66 -26.31
C LEU A 198 -0.82 0.82 -26.87
N LYS A 199 -1.72 -0.09 -26.50
CA LYS A 199 -3.12 -0.14 -26.96
C LYS A 199 -4.12 0.19 -25.86
N GLY A 200 -5.25 0.79 -26.23
CA GLY A 200 -6.43 0.93 -25.36
C GLY A 200 -7.26 -0.35 -25.29
N MET A 201 -8.34 -0.32 -24.49
CA MET A 201 -9.25 -1.47 -24.33
C MET A 201 -9.96 -1.86 -25.65
N ASN A 202 -10.08 -0.94 -26.60
CA ASN A 202 -10.62 -1.17 -27.94
C ASN A 202 -9.56 -1.66 -28.96
N GLY A 203 -8.32 -1.91 -28.54
CA GLY A 203 -7.22 -2.36 -29.40
C GLY A 203 -6.56 -1.27 -30.26
N ASN A 204 -7.08 -0.03 -30.26
CA ASN A 204 -6.45 1.10 -30.94
C ASN A 204 -5.17 1.53 -30.21
N ILE A 205 -4.19 2.04 -30.96
CA ILE A 205 -2.96 2.62 -30.39
C ILE A 205 -3.33 3.89 -29.61
N LEU A 206 -2.80 4.03 -28.40
CA LEU A 206 -3.01 5.19 -27.53
C LEU A 206 -2.39 6.47 -28.13
N GLU A 207 -3.00 7.62 -27.88
CA GLU A 207 -2.52 8.92 -28.36
C GLU A 207 -1.80 9.71 -27.26
N SER A 208 -0.93 10.64 -27.67
CA SER A 208 -0.35 11.63 -26.76
C SER A 208 -1.42 12.64 -26.29
N PRO A 209 -1.38 13.08 -25.01
CA PRO A 209 -2.12 14.27 -24.56
C PRO A 209 -1.85 15.47 -25.46
N LEU A 210 -2.84 16.35 -25.67
CA LEU A 210 -2.77 17.46 -26.64
C LEU A 210 -1.54 18.35 -26.46
N PHE A 211 -1.21 18.73 -25.21
CA PHE A 211 -0.02 19.50 -24.91
C PHE A 211 1.26 18.77 -25.36
N PHE A 212 1.42 17.50 -24.99
CA PHE A 212 2.60 16.70 -25.33
C PHE A 212 2.67 16.42 -26.86
N LYS A 213 1.51 16.17 -27.49
CA LYS A 213 1.33 15.98 -28.95
C LYS A 213 1.81 17.21 -29.73
N TYR A 214 1.52 18.42 -29.24
CA TYR A 214 1.90 19.67 -29.91
C TYR A 214 3.29 20.18 -29.53
N LEU A 215 3.77 19.90 -28.31
CA LEU A 215 5.15 20.12 -27.89
C LEU A 215 6.13 19.34 -28.78
N VAL A 216 5.95 18.03 -28.93
CA VAL A 216 6.80 17.18 -29.78
C VAL A 216 6.68 17.55 -31.28
N GLN A 217 5.56 18.14 -31.69
CA GLN A 217 5.39 18.70 -33.05
C GLN A 217 6.00 20.10 -33.23
N GLY A 218 6.59 20.70 -32.20
CA GLY A 218 7.19 22.05 -32.26
C GLY A 218 6.18 23.16 -32.55
N LYS A 219 4.90 22.98 -32.17
CA LYS A 219 3.85 23.97 -32.40
C LYS A 219 3.79 25.00 -31.28
N ASP A 220 3.45 26.24 -31.65
CA ASP A 220 3.04 27.25 -30.69
C ASP A 220 1.67 26.91 -30.11
N MET A 221 1.48 27.19 -28.82
CA MET A 221 0.30 26.83 -28.05
C MET A 221 -0.20 28.00 -27.23
N VAL A 222 -1.51 28.11 -27.08
CA VAL A 222 -2.18 29.02 -26.14
C VAL A 222 -3.12 28.19 -25.28
N PHE A 223 -3.07 28.40 -23.96
CA PHE A 223 -3.95 27.72 -23.02
C PHE A 223 -5.09 28.66 -22.61
N GLU A 224 -6.32 28.14 -22.61
CA GLU A 224 -7.47 28.81 -21.99
C GLU A 224 -7.99 27.97 -20.83
N GLY A 225 -8.37 28.62 -19.74
CA GLY A 225 -8.81 27.92 -18.53
C GLY A 225 -7.69 27.23 -17.77
N LEU A 226 -6.42 27.62 -17.97
CA LEU A 226 -5.27 27.21 -17.15
C LEU A 226 -4.61 28.46 -16.55
N SER A 227 -4.30 28.47 -15.26
CA SER A 227 -3.71 29.61 -14.54
C SER A 227 -2.18 29.71 -14.65
N GLU A 228 -1.53 28.74 -15.30
CA GLU A 228 -0.07 28.67 -15.39
C GLU A 228 0.46 29.03 -16.78
N ASP A 229 1.61 29.69 -16.80
CA ASP A 229 2.30 30.12 -18.01
C ASP A 229 2.68 28.94 -18.91
N ALA A 230 2.27 29.04 -20.19
CA ALA A 230 2.64 28.08 -21.22
C ALA A 230 4.15 28.04 -21.49
N GLY A 231 4.85 29.18 -21.32
CA GLY A 231 6.30 29.29 -21.45
C GLY A 231 7.04 28.48 -20.38
N LYS A 232 6.65 28.62 -19.10
CA LYS A 232 7.11 27.78 -17.98
C LYS A 232 7.02 26.29 -18.34
N TRP A 233 5.83 25.81 -18.70
CA TRP A 233 5.61 24.39 -18.92
C TRP A 233 6.25 23.86 -20.20
N LYS A 234 6.27 24.63 -21.30
CA LYS A 234 7.03 24.28 -22.51
C LYS A 234 8.49 24.01 -22.16
N LYS A 235 9.15 24.96 -21.48
CA LYS A 235 10.55 24.83 -21.06
C LYS A 235 10.79 23.63 -20.11
N HIS A 236 9.89 23.40 -19.15
CA HIS A 236 10.01 22.29 -18.21
C HIS A 236 9.98 20.92 -18.89
N PHE A 237 9.07 20.75 -19.86
CA PHE A 237 9.00 19.50 -20.61
C PHE A 237 10.09 19.40 -21.70
N GLU A 238 10.57 20.51 -22.26
CA GLU A 238 11.80 20.53 -23.10
C GLU A 238 13.01 20.01 -22.30
N GLU A 239 13.19 20.42 -21.04
CA GLU A 239 14.24 19.89 -20.14
C GLU A 239 14.11 18.37 -19.93
N ILE A 240 12.89 17.85 -19.77
CA ILE A 240 12.63 16.40 -19.68
C ILE A 240 12.98 15.70 -21.00
N LEU A 241 12.57 16.24 -22.14
CA LEU A 241 12.86 15.65 -23.46
C LEU A 241 14.36 15.64 -23.76
N ASP A 242 15.09 16.70 -23.44
CA ASP A 242 16.55 16.77 -23.60
C ASP A 242 17.27 15.75 -22.72
N PHE A 243 16.84 15.58 -21.45
CA PHE A 243 17.35 14.52 -20.57
C PHE A 243 17.07 13.13 -21.15
N LEU A 244 15.85 12.86 -21.62
CA LEU A 244 15.48 11.57 -22.19
C LEU A 244 16.22 11.27 -23.51
N GLU A 245 16.42 12.27 -24.36
CA GLU A 245 17.21 12.13 -25.60
C GLU A 245 18.69 11.87 -25.29
N SER A 246 19.25 12.50 -24.24
CA SER A 246 20.63 12.24 -23.77
C SER A 246 20.87 10.80 -23.29
N ILE A 247 19.82 10.09 -22.85
CA ILE A 247 19.87 8.66 -22.46
C ILE A 247 19.27 7.73 -23.53
N GLY A 248 19.13 8.21 -24.77
CA GLY A 248 18.78 7.42 -25.95
C GLY A 248 17.28 7.23 -26.23
N ILE A 249 16.39 7.94 -25.50
CA ILE A 249 14.93 7.89 -25.72
C ILE A 249 14.52 9.09 -26.58
N LYS A 250 14.27 8.84 -27.87
CA LYS A 250 13.84 9.88 -28.83
C LYS A 250 12.46 10.42 -28.49
N LYS A 251 12.29 11.74 -28.53
CA LYS A 251 11.00 12.43 -28.30
C LYS A 251 9.89 11.97 -29.25
N GLU A 252 10.22 11.57 -30.48
CA GLU A 252 9.28 11.03 -31.46
C GLU A 252 8.66 9.69 -31.02
N ASP A 253 9.37 8.89 -30.22
CA ASP A 253 8.88 7.61 -29.70
C ASP A 253 7.95 7.76 -28.48
N ILE A 254 7.97 8.91 -27.79
CA ILE A 254 7.29 9.09 -26.50
C ILE A 254 5.82 9.40 -26.71
N LEU A 255 4.94 8.70 -25.99
CA LEU A 255 3.51 9.00 -25.92
C LEU A 255 3.25 10.10 -24.90
N VAL A 256 3.79 9.93 -23.68
CA VAL A 256 3.87 10.96 -22.65
C VAL A 256 5.08 10.69 -21.75
N ALA A 257 5.70 11.75 -21.24
CA ALA A 257 6.64 11.68 -20.13
C ALA A 257 6.36 12.82 -19.16
N TRP A 258 6.56 12.59 -17.86
CA TRP A 258 6.40 13.58 -16.80
C TRP A 258 7.29 13.24 -15.61
N ASP A 259 7.48 14.18 -14.68
CA ASP A 259 8.39 14.04 -13.55
C ASP A 259 7.75 14.36 -12.20
N PHE A 260 8.38 13.92 -11.12
CA PHE A 260 8.02 14.26 -9.75
C PHE A 260 9.22 14.13 -8.81
N LYS A 261 9.10 14.65 -7.59
CA LYS A 261 10.12 14.56 -6.53
C LYS A 261 9.62 13.75 -5.34
N THR A 262 10.47 12.92 -4.77
CA THR A 262 10.18 12.22 -3.51
C THR A 262 10.43 13.12 -2.30
N ALA A 263 9.65 12.96 -1.25
CA ALA A 263 9.81 13.67 0.03
C ALA A 263 11.17 13.39 0.67
N SER A 264 11.62 14.27 1.56
CA SER A 264 12.83 14.03 2.36
C SER A 264 12.64 12.86 3.32
N GLU A 265 13.74 12.18 3.63
CA GLU A 265 13.70 11.04 4.54
C GLU A 265 13.36 11.50 5.96
N ASP A 266 14.04 12.56 6.43
CA ASP A 266 13.84 13.17 7.74
C ASP A 266 12.36 13.50 8.02
N LEU A 267 11.64 14.05 7.04
CA LEU A 267 10.22 14.39 7.23
C LEU A 267 9.36 13.14 7.52
N ILE A 268 9.63 12.02 6.86
CA ILE A 268 8.86 10.78 7.03
C ILE A 268 9.30 10.07 8.32
N ILE A 269 10.60 9.77 8.47
CA ILE A 269 11.08 8.87 9.54
C ILE A 269 11.00 9.51 10.94
N ASN A 270 11.15 10.83 11.04
CA ASN A 270 11.19 11.48 12.36
C ASN A 270 9.87 11.39 13.12
N HIS A 271 8.74 11.08 12.46
CA HIS A 271 7.49 10.84 13.16
C HIS A 271 7.55 9.61 14.09
N LEU A 272 8.06 8.47 13.62
CA LEU A 272 8.21 7.27 14.46
C LEU A 272 9.53 7.22 15.24
N LEU A 273 10.59 7.89 14.77
CA LEU A 273 11.80 8.06 15.60
C LEU A 273 11.54 8.98 16.80
N SER A 274 10.67 10.00 16.68
CA SER A 274 10.22 10.79 17.83
C SER A 274 9.37 9.97 18.79
N VAL A 275 8.49 9.08 18.28
CA VAL A 275 7.73 8.12 19.11
C VAL A 275 8.70 7.20 19.87
N LYS A 276 9.68 6.60 19.16
CA LYS A 276 10.73 5.79 19.78
C LYS A 276 11.44 6.57 20.89
N LYS A 277 11.99 7.75 20.56
CA LYS A 277 12.72 8.60 21.50
C LYS A 277 11.90 8.92 22.75
N THR A 278 10.64 9.32 22.59
CA THR A 278 9.72 9.59 23.71
C THR A 278 9.51 8.37 24.62
N VAL A 279 9.36 7.16 24.08
CA VAL A 279 9.18 5.95 24.89
C VAL A 279 10.45 5.56 25.65
N TYR A 280 11.64 5.75 25.07
CA TYR A 280 12.91 5.46 25.72
C TYR A 280 13.35 6.52 26.74
N ASP A 281 13.21 7.81 26.41
CA ASP A 281 13.54 8.94 27.31
C ASP A 281 12.71 8.91 28.61
N TYR A 282 11.48 8.37 28.55
CA TYR A 282 10.54 8.27 29.66
C TYR A 282 10.23 6.82 30.06
N ALA A 283 11.18 5.90 29.83
CA ALA A 283 11.03 4.48 30.16
C ALA A 283 10.91 4.21 31.68
N ASP A 284 11.34 5.15 32.51
CA ASP A 284 11.16 5.17 33.96
C ASP A 284 9.67 5.24 34.35
N LYS A 285 8.90 6.13 33.68
CA LYS A 285 7.45 6.34 33.89
C LYS A 285 6.58 5.15 33.49
N ILE A 286 7.12 4.17 32.75
CA ILE A 286 6.35 2.99 32.31
C ILE A 286 6.04 2.10 33.52
N ALA A 287 4.88 2.33 34.12
CA ALA A 287 4.31 1.57 35.22
C ALA A 287 3.24 0.57 34.73
N PHE A 288 2.88 -0.41 35.56
CA PHE A 288 1.91 -1.45 35.22
C PHE A 288 1.12 -1.91 36.45
N ILE A 289 0.04 -2.64 36.21
CA ILE A 289 -0.81 -3.29 37.21
C ILE A 289 -1.21 -4.66 36.66
N VAL A 290 -0.95 -5.77 37.37
CA VAL A 290 -1.55 -7.07 37.03
C VAL A 290 -2.94 -7.16 37.66
N ASP A 291 -3.97 -6.82 36.88
CA ASP A 291 -5.37 -6.76 37.34
C ASP A 291 -5.96 -8.16 37.63
N LYS A 292 -5.61 -9.17 36.83
CA LYS A 292 -6.23 -10.50 36.91
C LYS A 292 -5.23 -11.62 36.58
N VAL A 293 -5.31 -12.72 37.32
CA VAL A 293 -4.61 -13.98 37.04
C VAL A 293 -5.62 -15.12 37.11
N GLU A 294 -5.65 -15.95 36.07
CA GLU A 294 -6.64 -17.01 35.90
C GLU A 294 -5.92 -18.36 35.70
N PRO A 295 -6.01 -19.30 36.66
CA PRO A 295 -5.47 -20.65 36.49
C PRO A 295 -6.35 -21.48 35.54
N ASN A 296 -5.72 -22.28 34.69
CA ASN A 296 -6.34 -23.16 33.69
C ASN A 296 -7.50 -22.47 32.91
N PRO A 297 -7.28 -21.28 32.33
CA PRO A 297 -8.33 -20.34 31.90
C PRO A 297 -9.22 -20.87 30.77
N TYR A 298 -8.77 -21.91 30.06
CA TYR A 298 -9.50 -22.52 28.94
C TYR A 298 -10.07 -23.91 29.28
N SER A 299 -9.87 -24.43 30.50
CA SER A 299 -10.30 -25.77 30.91
C SER A 299 -11.82 -25.99 30.75
N GLY A 300 -12.63 -24.99 31.08
CA GLY A 300 -14.10 -25.01 30.95
C GLY A 300 -14.67 -24.56 29.60
N LYS A 301 -13.81 -24.28 28.60
CA LYS A 301 -14.24 -23.73 27.30
C LYS A 301 -14.80 -24.82 26.38
N GLN A 302 -16.12 -25.01 26.40
CA GLN A 302 -16.82 -26.00 25.57
C GLN A 302 -16.66 -25.72 24.06
N ASP A 303 -16.54 -24.44 23.70
CA ASP A 303 -16.25 -23.88 22.38
C ASP A 303 -14.84 -24.23 21.84
N LEU A 304 -13.91 -24.61 22.72
CA LEU A 304 -12.53 -24.97 22.38
C LEU A 304 -12.39 -26.51 22.34
N PRO A 305 -11.64 -27.12 21.38
CA PRO A 305 -11.42 -28.57 21.37
C PRO A 305 -10.59 -29.02 22.58
N GLU A 306 -10.85 -30.22 23.09
CA GLU A 306 -10.33 -30.71 24.37
C GLU A 306 -8.80 -30.65 24.49
N SER A 307 -8.11 -30.97 23.40
CA SER A 307 -6.65 -30.90 23.24
C SER A 307 -6.04 -29.52 23.54
N TYR A 308 -6.79 -28.43 23.32
CA TYR A 308 -6.31 -27.06 23.53
C TYR A 308 -6.66 -26.52 24.93
N ARG A 309 -7.70 -27.06 25.58
CA ARG A 309 -8.25 -26.55 26.86
C ARG A 309 -7.24 -26.49 28.00
N ASN A 310 -6.26 -27.38 28.00
CA ASN A 310 -5.28 -27.54 29.08
C ASN A 310 -3.85 -27.10 28.69
N LEU A 311 -3.64 -26.47 27.53
CA LEU A 311 -2.30 -26.06 27.05
C LEU A 311 -1.71 -24.85 27.78
N ILE A 312 -2.56 -24.05 28.45
CA ILE A 312 -2.18 -22.84 29.18
C ILE A 312 -2.48 -23.05 30.66
N ALA A 313 -1.45 -22.98 31.50
CA ALA A 313 -1.60 -23.08 32.95
C ALA A 313 -2.18 -21.79 33.56
N TYR A 314 -1.83 -20.63 33.00
CA TYR A 314 -2.27 -19.32 33.52
C TYR A 314 -2.48 -18.29 32.40
N SER A 315 -3.58 -17.53 32.48
CA SER A 315 -3.75 -16.25 31.77
C SER A 315 -3.54 -15.11 32.75
N VAL A 316 -2.70 -14.14 32.38
CA VAL A 316 -2.37 -12.95 33.16
C VAL A 316 -2.80 -11.72 32.37
N SER A 317 -3.72 -10.94 32.90
CA SER A 317 -4.26 -9.73 32.25
C SER A 317 -4.01 -8.50 33.12
N GLY A 318 -3.75 -7.37 32.48
CA GLY A 318 -3.48 -6.14 33.21
C GLY A 318 -3.38 -4.90 32.34
N ARG A 319 -2.93 -3.82 32.98
CA ARG A 319 -2.78 -2.49 32.39
C ARG A 319 -1.34 -1.99 32.53
N PHE A 320 -0.93 -1.13 31.60
CA PHE A 320 0.35 -0.45 31.65
C PHE A 320 0.24 0.97 31.11
N TYR A 321 1.03 1.87 31.67
CA TYR A 321 0.94 3.30 31.42
C TYR A 321 2.10 3.75 30.55
N VAL A 322 1.78 4.28 29.38
CA VAL A 322 2.73 4.58 28.30
C VAL A 322 2.79 6.11 28.11
N PRO A 323 3.98 6.74 28.04
CA PRO A 323 4.09 8.15 27.66
C PRO A 323 3.34 8.42 26.34
N LYS A 324 2.44 9.42 26.31
CA LYS A 324 1.77 9.79 25.06
C LYS A 324 2.79 10.39 24.09
N TYR A 325 2.80 9.92 22.84
CA TYR A 325 3.84 10.32 21.88
C TYR A 325 3.79 11.81 21.48
N ASP A 326 2.60 12.41 21.55
CA ASP A 326 2.31 13.83 21.27
C ASP A 326 2.48 14.73 22.50
N ASN A 327 2.45 14.17 23.71
CA ASN A 327 2.59 14.89 24.97
C ASN A 327 3.09 13.97 26.12
N PRO A 328 4.40 13.80 26.31
CA PRO A 328 4.96 12.89 27.32
C PRO A 328 4.86 13.38 28.78
N SER A 329 4.15 14.48 29.04
CA SER A 329 3.65 14.79 30.38
C SER A 329 2.41 13.96 30.76
N GLN A 330 1.71 13.40 29.76
CA GLN A 330 0.54 12.56 29.92
C GLN A 330 0.87 11.08 29.68
N LEU A 331 0.09 10.20 30.32
CA LEU A 331 0.16 8.76 30.15
C LEU A 331 -1.10 8.24 29.45
N PHE A 332 -0.92 7.32 28.51
CA PHE A 332 -1.94 6.50 27.89
C PHE A 332 -2.10 5.20 28.68
N GLU A 333 -3.33 4.78 29.00
CA GLU A 333 -3.59 3.46 29.59
C GLU A 333 -3.70 2.42 28.48
N ALA A 334 -2.67 1.59 28.32
CA ALA A 334 -2.69 0.41 27.46
C ALA A 334 -3.05 -0.85 28.28
N ARG A 335 -3.53 -1.89 27.60
CA ARG A 335 -3.88 -3.19 28.20
C ARG A 335 -3.05 -4.32 27.61
N PHE A 336 -2.69 -5.29 28.44
CA PHE A 336 -2.00 -6.50 28.00
C PHE A 336 -2.73 -7.76 28.46
N LYS A 337 -2.52 -8.84 27.71
CA LYS A 337 -2.83 -10.20 28.11
C LYS A 337 -1.62 -11.08 27.83
N MET A 338 -1.31 -12.01 28.73
CA MET A 338 -0.23 -12.98 28.61
C MET A 338 -0.72 -14.39 28.96
N ASN A 339 -0.52 -15.33 28.04
CA ASN A 339 -0.77 -16.75 28.26
C ASN A 339 0.55 -17.46 28.60
N ILE A 340 0.56 -18.25 29.69
CA ILE A 340 1.70 -19.03 30.17
C ILE A 340 1.42 -20.52 29.93
N PRO A 341 2.28 -21.27 29.20
CA PRO A 341 2.03 -22.66 28.85
C PRO A 341 2.05 -23.59 30.05
N SER A 342 1.41 -24.76 29.92
CA SER A 342 1.32 -25.79 30.96
C SER A 342 2.37 -26.90 30.80
N GLY A 343 2.19 -28.02 31.52
CA GLY A 343 3.01 -29.23 31.37
C GLY A 343 4.47 -29.06 31.79
N GLU A 344 5.36 -29.84 31.18
CA GLU A 344 6.80 -29.78 31.44
C GLU A 344 7.41 -28.40 31.10
N CYS A 345 6.84 -27.67 30.13
CA CYS A 345 7.24 -26.30 29.84
C CYS A 345 7.14 -25.41 31.10
N PHE A 346 6.06 -25.55 31.90
CA PHE A 346 5.79 -24.69 33.05
C PHE A 346 6.79 -24.84 34.21
N SER A 347 7.32 -26.05 34.40
CA SER A 347 8.33 -26.37 35.42
C SER A 347 9.77 -26.25 34.89
N SER A 348 9.98 -26.35 33.58
CA SER A 348 11.25 -26.04 32.93
C SER A 348 11.68 -24.58 33.17
N HIS A 349 12.96 -24.29 32.95
CA HIS A 349 13.46 -22.91 33.02
C HIS A 349 13.03 -22.14 31.77
N LEU A 350 11.82 -21.58 31.81
CA LEU A 350 11.28 -20.70 30.77
C LEU A 350 12.16 -19.45 30.69
N THR A 351 12.87 -19.28 29.58
CA THR A 351 13.88 -18.20 29.40
C THR A 351 13.49 -17.13 28.37
N ARG A 352 12.47 -17.41 27.56
CA ARG A 352 12.04 -16.58 26.43
C ARG A 352 10.58 -16.15 26.57
N VAL A 353 10.24 -14.97 26.04
CA VAL A 353 8.85 -14.49 25.89
C VAL A 353 8.63 -14.06 24.45
N MET A 354 7.44 -14.34 23.92
CA MET A 354 7.00 -13.89 22.59
C MET A 354 6.02 -12.72 22.74
N ILE A 355 6.36 -11.57 22.14
CA ILE A 355 5.38 -10.52 21.87
C ILE A 355 4.59 -10.92 20.63
N PHE A 356 3.25 -10.93 20.73
CA PHE A 356 2.36 -11.19 19.60
C PHE A 356 1.68 -9.91 19.09
N GLY A 357 1.71 -9.70 17.77
CA GLY A 357 0.95 -8.66 17.08
C GLY A 357 -0.27 -9.22 16.35
N HIS A 358 -1.44 -8.67 16.64
CA HIS A 358 -2.74 -9.18 16.15
C HIS A 358 -3.09 -8.74 14.72
N GLY A 359 -4.00 -9.50 14.11
CA GLY A 359 -4.55 -9.24 12.78
C GLY A 359 -5.37 -7.94 12.65
N LEU A 360 -5.81 -7.63 11.43
CA LEU A 360 -6.52 -6.39 11.10
C LEU A 360 -7.83 -6.30 11.89
N PHE A 361 -8.04 -5.20 12.63
CA PHE A 361 -9.19 -5.02 13.52
C PHE A 361 -9.37 -6.11 14.59
N GLY A 362 -8.30 -6.81 14.94
CA GLY A 362 -8.22 -7.71 16.09
C GLY A 362 -7.87 -7.00 17.40
N SER A 363 -7.48 -7.77 18.41
CA SER A 363 -6.94 -7.25 19.68
C SER A 363 -6.06 -8.30 20.36
N TYR A 364 -5.50 -7.96 21.53
CA TYR A 364 -4.65 -8.87 22.32
C TYR A 364 -5.34 -10.18 22.75
N GLU A 365 -6.65 -10.30 22.61
CA GLU A 365 -7.37 -11.54 22.88
C GLU A 365 -7.08 -12.66 21.86
N GLU A 366 -6.53 -12.35 20.67
CA GLU A 366 -6.21 -13.34 19.62
C GLU A 366 -5.26 -14.45 20.09
N ILE A 367 -4.40 -14.18 21.10
CA ILE A 367 -3.53 -15.19 21.75
C ILE A 367 -4.30 -16.32 22.46
N SER A 368 -5.63 -16.20 22.56
CA SER A 368 -6.57 -17.20 23.06
C SER A 368 -7.03 -18.22 22.01
N SER A 369 -6.66 -18.03 20.74
CA SER A 369 -7.10 -18.90 19.64
C SER A 369 -6.26 -20.17 19.52
N ASN A 370 -6.87 -21.27 19.04
CA ASN A 370 -6.30 -22.63 18.97
C ASN A 370 -4.81 -22.65 18.60
N HIS A 371 -4.45 -22.00 17.49
CA HIS A 371 -3.08 -22.00 16.97
C HIS A 371 -2.06 -21.30 17.89
N LEU A 372 -2.43 -20.25 18.63
CA LEU A 372 -1.53 -19.55 19.54
C LEU A 372 -1.45 -20.21 20.92
N LEU A 373 -2.54 -20.85 21.38
CA LEU A 373 -2.49 -21.78 22.52
C LEU A 373 -1.50 -22.92 22.23
N TYR A 374 -1.55 -23.48 21.01
CA TYR A 374 -0.61 -24.50 20.56
C TYR A 374 0.82 -23.98 20.44
N VAL A 375 1.07 -22.84 19.77
CA VAL A 375 2.42 -22.26 19.63
C VAL A 375 3.06 -21.96 21.00
N SER A 376 2.30 -21.45 21.97
CA SER A 376 2.79 -21.19 23.34
C SER A 376 3.27 -22.47 24.02
N SER A 377 2.50 -23.56 23.91
CA SER A 377 2.86 -24.86 24.47
C SER A 377 4.00 -25.53 23.69
N PHE A 378 3.91 -25.60 22.36
CA PHE A 378 4.86 -26.28 21.47
C PHE A 378 6.27 -25.67 21.53
N MET A 379 6.36 -24.34 21.68
CA MET A 379 7.64 -23.64 21.80
C MET A 379 8.10 -23.44 23.24
N CYS A 380 7.36 -23.96 24.24
CA CYS A 380 7.56 -23.74 25.68
C CYS A 380 7.89 -22.27 26.01
N LEU A 381 6.99 -21.34 25.69
CA LEU A 381 7.16 -19.92 26.02
C LEU A 381 5.83 -19.20 26.32
N PRO A 382 5.82 -18.19 27.22
CA PRO A 382 4.69 -17.30 27.36
C PRO A 382 4.53 -16.41 26.12
N ILE A 383 3.29 -16.21 25.69
CA ILE A 383 2.92 -15.25 24.64
C ILE A 383 2.18 -14.07 25.29
N ILE A 384 2.58 -12.84 24.98
CA ILE A 384 2.00 -11.60 25.51
C ILE A 384 1.67 -10.62 24.38
N ALA A 385 0.53 -9.95 24.46
CA ALA A 385 0.06 -9.02 23.43
C ALA A 385 -0.56 -7.74 24.02
N THR A 386 -0.59 -6.69 23.21
CA THR A 386 -1.38 -5.45 23.42
C THR A 386 -2.11 -5.07 22.12
N LYS A 387 -2.84 -3.94 22.09
CA LYS A 387 -3.58 -3.48 20.91
C LYS A 387 -2.75 -2.58 20.00
N TRP A 388 -2.81 -2.81 18.69
CA TRP A 388 -2.41 -1.87 17.64
C TRP A 388 -3.47 -0.77 17.51
N ILE A 389 -3.54 0.12 18.51
CA ILE A 389 -4.64 1.09 18.59
C ILE A 389 -4.71 1.96 17.34
N GLY A 390 -5.92 2.18 16.84
CA GLY A 390 -6.14 2.84 15.54
C GLY A 390 -6.34 1.86 14.39
N ILE A 391 -6.02 0.57 14.56
CA ILE A 391 -6.37 -0.50 13.62
C ILE A 391 -6.83 -1.79 14.33
N ASP A 392 -7.27 -1.64 15.57
CA ASP A 392 -7.84 -2.64 16.47
C ASP A 392 -9.38 -2.72 16.38
N ASP A 393 -9.96 -3.67 17.11
CA ASP A 393 -11.41 -3.92 17.21
C ASP A 393 -12.24 -2.67 17.58
N ASP A 394 -11.72 -1.79 18.44
CA ASP A 394 -12.31 -0.48 18.76
C ASP A 394 -12.24 0.48 17.56
N ALA A 395 -11.07 0.60 16.92
CA ALA A 395 -10.87 1.46 15.76
C ALA A 395 -11.71 1.04 14.54
N ARG A 396 -12.01 -0.26 14.39
CA ARG A 396 -12.96 -0.75 13.37
C ARG A 396 -14.30 -0.02 13.48
N GLY A 397 -14.89 -0.02 14.67
CA GLY A 397 -16.16 0.66 14.93
C GLY A 397 -16.07 2.15 14.58
N LYS A 398 -14.93 2.79 14.87
CA LYS A 398 -14.72 4.20 14.58
C LYS A 398 -14.54 4.51 13.08
N VAL A 399 -13.80 3.69 12.32
CA VAL A 399 -13.64 3.85 10.87
C VAL A 399 -14.98 3.70 10.15
N PHE A 400 -15.78 2.70 10.52
CA PHE A 400 -17.14 2.56 10.00
C PHE A 400 -18.06 3.72 10.42
N GLU A 401 -17.95 4.25 11.64
CA GLU A 401 -18.72 5.43 12.06
C GLU A 401 -18.38 6.67 11.20
N ILE A 402 -17.10 6.95 10.94
CA ILE A 402 -16.63 8.12 10.18
C ILE A 402 -17.30 8.16 8.80
N GLY A 403 -17.24 7.04 8.06
CA GLY A 403 -17.85 6.91 6.74
C GLY A 403 -19.38 6.84 6.76
N ALA A 404 -19.95 5.86 7.49
CA ALA A 404 -21.39 5.60 7.45
C ALA A 404 -22.25 6.75 8.02
N SER A 405 -21.71 7.56 8.94
CA SER A 405 -22.38 8.78 9.42
C SER A 405 -21.97 10.06 8.67
N LYS A 406 -21.16 9.93 7.60
CA LYS A 406 -20.63 11.00 6.74
C LYS A 406 -19.93 12.13 7.50
N LYS A 407 -19.28 11.81 8.64
CA LYS A 407 -18.53 12.77 9.46
C LYS A 407 -17.09 13.02 8.97
N GLY A 408 -16.59 12.16 8.09
CA GLY A 408 -15.28 12.29 7.45
C GLY A 408 -15.24 11.48 6.16
N ASN A 409 -14.30 11.80 5.27
CA ASN A 409 -14.03 11.03 4.05
C ASN A 409 -12.88 10.03 4.28
N ILE A 410 -12.44 9.33 3.22
CA ILE A 410 -11.36 8.33 3.31
C ILE A 410 -10.06 8.93 3.88
N ILE A 411 -9.70 10.16 3.52
CA ILE A 411 -8.48 10.80 4.03
C ILE A 411 -8.55 11.02 5.55
N ASP A 412 -9.73 11.35 6.08
CA ASP A 412 -9.94 11.54 7.52
C ASP A 412 -9.88 10.21 8.29
N ALA A 413 -10.38 9.13 7.69
CA ALA A 413 -10.22 7.78 8.23
C ALA A 413 -8.75 7.33 8.22
N VAL A 414 -7.99 7.60 7.15
CA VAL A 414 -6.54 7.31 7.07
C VAL A 414 -5.76 8.12 8.11
N LYS A 415 -6.04 9.44 8.26
CA LYS A 415 -5.46 10.26 9.34
C LYS A 415 -5.75 9.67 10.71
N TYR A 416 -7.00 9.26 10.99
CA TYR A 416 -7.38 8.63 12.24
C TYR A 416 -6.59 7.34 12.52
N VAL A 417 -6.52 6.42 11.54
CA VAL A 417 -5.77 5.16 11.65
C VAL A 417 -4.29 5.42 11.94
N VAL A 418 -3.63 6.23 11.10
CA VAL A 418 -2.18 6.50 11.20
C VAL A 418 -1.82 7.24 12.48
N PHE A 419 -2.59 8.25 12.89
CA PHE A 419 -2.25 9.07 14.07
C PHE A 419 -2.50 8.33 15.39
N ASN A 420 -3.38 7.33 15.42
CA ASN A 420 -3.50 6.40 16.55
C ASN A 420 -2.43 5.30 16.50
N LEU A 421 -2.09 4.77 15.31
CA LEU A 421 -1.04 3.77 15.15
C LEU A 421 0.34 4.24 15.65
N LYS A 422 0.64 5.54 15.61
CA LYS A 422 1.82 6.11 16.29
C LYS A 422 1.84 5.80 17.79
N GLN A 423 0.71 5.90 18.48
CA GLN A 423 0.59 5.46 19.88
C GLN A 423 0.53 3.93 19.99
N GLY A 424 0.00 3.22 18.99
CA GLY A 424 0.11 1.75 18.89
C GLY A 424 1.57 1.27 18.93
N HIS A 425 2.43 1.86 18.10
CA HIS A 425 3.88 1.62 18.13
C HIS A 425 4.52 2.02 19.46
N ALA A 426 4.10 3.14 20.05
CA ALA A 426 4.54 3.52 21.40
C ALA A 426 4.20 2.46 22.46
N ASN A 427 2.98 1.91 22.39
CA ASN A 427 2.50 0.87 23.32
C ASN A 427 3.25 -0.45 23.15
N PHE A 428 3.57 -0.87 21.92
CA PHE A 428 4.37 -2.09 21.67
C PHE A 428 5.84 -1.94 22.12
N LEU A 429 6.45 -0.76 21.90
CA LEU A 429 7.80 -0.45 22.44
C LEU A 429 7.79 -0.46 23.97
N ALA A 430 6.80 0.18 24.60
CA ALA A 430 6.66 0.19 26.06
C ALA A 430 6.38 -1.20 26.64
N LEU A 431 5.66 -2.07 25.92
CA LEU A 431 5.46 -3.47 26.28
C LEU A 431 6.78 -4.26 26.26
N ALA A 432 7.63 -4.07 25.24
CA ALA A 432 8.94 -4.70 25.16
C ALA A 432 9.86 -4.26 26.32
N ILE A 433 9.87 -2.97 26.65
CA ILE A 433 10.57 -2.42 27.82
C ILE A 433 10.02 -3.03 29.12
N LEU A 434 8.70 -3.12 29.28
CA LEU A 434 8.04 -3.68 30.47
C LEU A 434 8.41 -5.15 30.70
N ILE A 435 8.39 -5.98 29.65
CA ILE A 435 8.81 -7.39 29.69
C ILE A 435 10.28 -7.54 30.13
N ASN A 436 11.12 -6.52 29.92
CA ASN A 436 12.52 -6.47 30.33
C ASN A 436 12.74 -5.96 31.78
N LYS A 437 11.69 -5.56 32.51
CA LYS A 437 11.76 -5.10 33.92
C LYS A 437 11.61 -6.28 34.91
N PRO A 438 12.55 -6.48 35.86
CA PRO A 438 12.41 -7.47 36.94
C PRO A 438 11.12 -7.38 37.76
N SER A 439 10.64 -6.17 38.03
CA SER A 439 9.44 -5.92 38.84
C SER A 439 8.18 -6.53 38.23
N PHE A 440 8.06 -6.56 36.91
CA PHE A 440 6.96 -7.23 36.20
C PHE A 440 6.91 -8.72 36.55
N TRP A 441 8.05 -9.41 36.45
CA TRP A 441 8.14 -10.83 36.76
C TRP A 441 8.04 -11.15 38.25
N GLN A 442 8.41 -10.22 39.13
CA GLN A 442 8.18 -10.33 40.57
C GLN A 442 6.68 -10.25 40.90
N GLU A 443 5.91 -9.34 40.29
CA GLU A 443 4.45 -9.29 40.49
C GLU A 443 3.72 -10.47 39.84
N VAL A 444 4.15 -10.94 38.67
CA VAL A 444 3.59 -12.17 38.07
C VAL A 444 3.86 -13.37 38.98
N LYS A 445 5.10 -13.56 39.47
CA LYS A 445 5.44 -14.69 40.35
C LYS A 445 4.80 -14.63 41.74
N SER A 446 4.45 -13.45 42.26
CA SER A 446 3.68 -13.36 43.52
C SER A 446 2.20 -13.75 43.36
N LYS A 447 1.70 -13.83 42.11
CA LYS A 447 0.31 -14.15 41.77
C LYS A 447 0.15 -15.51 41.05
N VAL A 448 1.24 -16.18 40.66
CA VAL A 448 1.24 -17.42 39.87
C VAL A 448 2.04 -18.53 40.57
N SER A 449 1.37 -19.60 41.00
CA SER A 449 1.98 -20.72 41.73
C SER A 449 2.79 -21.65 40.82
N GLY A 450 4.02 -22.00 41.21
CA GLY A 450 4.86 -23.00 40.52
C GLY A 450 5.56 -22.52 39.25
N PHE A 451 5.38 -21.24 38.86
CA PHE A 451 5.92 -20.68 37.63
C PHE A 451 7.44 -20.43 37.72
N ASN A 452 8.23 -21.33 37.12
CA ASN A 452 9.69 -21.32 37.18
C ASN A 452 10.30 -20.35 36.14
N PHE A 453 10.18 -19.04 36.40
CA PHE A 453 10.75 -18.00 35.55
C PHE A 453 11.95 -17.31 36.23
N PRO A 454 13.06 -17.00 35.51
CA PRO A 454 14.18 -16.19 36.01
C PRO A 454 13.74 -14.77 36.42
N GLU A 455 14.65 -13.94 36.93
CA GLU A 455 14.35 -12.55 37.33
C GLU A 455 13.65 -11.76 36.19
N LYS A 456 14.06 -12.01 34.94
CA LYS A 456 13.45 -11.53 33.70
C LYS A 456 13.87 -12.46 32.55
N PRO A 457 13.23 -12.44 31.35
CA PRO A 457 13.66 -13.29 30.25
C PRO A 457 15.07 -12.94 29.77
N SER A 458 15.80 -13.94 29.27
CA SER A 458 17.08 -13.74 28.58
C SER A 458 16.91 -13.35 27.11
N GLU A 459 15.75 -13.64 26.52
CA GLU A 459 15.41 -13.26 25.14
C GLU A 459 13.93 -12.87 25.01
N ILE A 460 13.66 -11.79 24.27
CA ILE A 460 12.32 -11.44 23.79
C ILE A 460 12.32 -11.66 22.28
N VAL A 461 11.31 -12.37 21.78
CA VAL A 461 11.08 -12.58 20.35
C VAL A 461 9.73 -11.98 19.94
N TYR A 462 9.54 -11.74 18.65
CA TYR A 462 8.28 -11.24 18.10
C TYR A 462 7.65 -12.24 17.14
N TYR A 463 6.32 -12.31 17.16
CA TYR A 463 5.52 -12.99 16.14
C TYR A 463 4.33 -12.10 15.74
N GLY A 464 4.20 -11.80 14.45
CA GLY A 464 3.06 -11.07 13.91
C GLY A 464 2.44 -11.79 12.72
N ILE A 465 1.11 -11.74 12.62
CA ILE A 465 0.34 -12.35 11.53
C ILE A 465 -0.53 -11.26 10.90
N SER A 466 -0.62 -11.22 9.57
CA SER A 466 -1.48 -10.26 8.83
C SER A 466 -1.07 -8.80 9.14
N ASN A 467 -1.99 -7.93 9.58
CA ASN A 467 -1.62 -6.61 10.12
C ASN A 467 -0.55 -6.68 11.22
N GLY A 468 -0.51 -7.74 12.03
CA GLY A 468 0.56 -7.99 12.99
C GLY A 468 1.93 -8.12 12.33
N ALA A 469 2.03 -8.69 11.13
CA ALA A 469 3.26 -8.71 10.35
C ALA A 469 3.56 -7.35 9.70
N ILE A 470 2.54 -6.62 9.24
CA ILE A 470 2.66 -5.25 8.70
C ILE A 470 3.24 -4.31 9.77
N GLN A 471 2.56 -4.14 10.91
CA GLN A 471 3.06 -3.31 12.01
C GLN A 471 4.34 -3.91 12.62
N GLY A 472 4.46 -5.23 12.61
CA GLY A 472 5.64 -5.95 13.07
C GLY A 472 6.92 -5.59 12.33
N GLY A 473 6.86 -5.34 11.02
CA GLY A 473 8.00 -4.86 10.23
C GLY A 473 8.52 -3.51 10.74
N THR A 474 7.62 -2.57 11.01
CA THR A 474 7.93 -1.25 11.59
C THR A 474 8.44 -1.37 13.03
N PHE A 475 7.72 -2.12 13.89
CA PHE A 475 8.09 -2.32 15.29
C PHE A 475 9.46 -2.99 15.44
N MET A 476 9.76 -4.02 14.64
CA MET A 476 11.06 -4.69 14.65
C MET A 476 12.20 -3.75 14.29
N ALA A 477 12.01 -2.75 13.43
CA ALA A 477 13.05 -1.74 13.18
C ALA A 477 13.25 -0.78 14.37
N LEU A 478 12.22 -0.55 15.18
CA LEU A 478 12.22 0.46 16.26
C LEU A 478 12.61 -0.10 17.64
N THR A 479 12.27 -1.34 18.00
CA THR A 479 12.60 -1.93 19.32
C THR A 479 14.10 -2.12 19.52
N ASP A 480 14.58 -1.91 20.75
CA ASP A 480 15.95 -2.24 21.16
C ASP A 480 16.07 -3.62 21.82
N GLU A 481 14.97 -4.16 22.36
CA GLU A 481 14.91 -5.37 23.17
C GLU A 481 14.78 -6.63 22.31
N VAL A 482 13.93 -6.59 21.29
CA VAL A 482 13.67 -7.75 20.43
C VAL A 482 14.76 -7.87 19.36
N LYS A 483 15.28 -9.08 19.14
CA LYS A 483 16.32 -9.36 18.13
C LYS A 483 15.83 -10.24 16.97
N LYS A 484 14.87 -11.14 17.25
CA LYS A 484 14.32 -12.11 16.29
C LYS A 484 12.82 -11.88 16.14
N GLY A 485 12.36 -11.68 14.91
CA GLY A 485 10.95 -11.51 14.58
C GLY A 485 10.49 -12.49 13.50
N VAL A 486 9.26 -12.98 13.63
CA VAL A 486 8.59 -13.76 12.58
C VAL A 486 7.37 -12.98 12.09
N LEU A 487 7.25 -12.86 10.77
CA LEU A 487 6.25 -12.02 10.10
C LEU A 487 5.50 -12.88 9.06
N ASP A 488 4.27 -13.25 9.38
CA ASP A 488 3.41 -14.08 8.51
C ASP A 488 2.41 -13.24 7.74
N VAL A 489 2.28 -13.50 6.45
CA VAL A 489 1.21 -12.96 5.58
C VAL A 489 1.00 -11.44 5.74
N GLY A 490 2.11 -10.74 5.95
CA GLY A 490 2.18 -9.28 5.97
C GLY A 490 2.68 -8.73 4.63
N GLY A 491 2.65 -7.41 4.52
CA GLY A 491 3.20 -6.67 3.38
C GLY A 491 3.54 -5.24 3.78
N ALA A 492 3.75 -4.40 2.78
CA ALA A 492 4.01 -2.97 2.92
C ALA A 492 3.39 -2.18 1.76
N ILE A 493 3.49 -0.84 1.77
CA ILE A 493 2.80 0.04 0.81
C ILE A 493 1.28 -0.14 0.95
N TRP A 494 0.72 0.38 2.03
CA TRP A 494 -0.71 0.28 2.39
C TRP A 494 -1.67 0.50 1.22
N THR A 495 -1.41 1.48 0.35
CA THR A 495 -2.24 1.75 -0.83
C THR A 495 -2.28 0.59 -1.84
N SER A 496 -1.21 -0.18 -1.95
CA SER A 496 -1.17 -1.41 -2.77
C SER A 496 -1.85 -2.60 -2.09
N LEU A 497 -2.14 -2.54 -0.79
CA LEU A 497 -2.93 -3.56 -0.08
C LEU A 497 -4.44 -3.32 -0.20
N LEU A 498 -4.88 -2.06 -0.16
CA LEU A 498 -6.30 -1.68 -0.06
C LEU A 498 -7.20 -2.34 -1.12
N GLU A 499 -6.97 -2.07 -2.41
CA GLU A 499 -7.80 -2.60 -3.50
C GLU A 499 -7.75 -4.14 -3.64
N ARG A 500 -6.71 -4.75 -3.06
CA ARG A 500 -6.36 -6.16 -3.16
C ARG A 500 -6.77 -6.98 -1.94
N ASN A 501 -7.59 -6.42 -1.05
CA ASN A 501 -8.14 -7.09 0.12
C ASN A 501 -9.62 -7.44 -0.10
N LYS A 502 -10.06 -8.65 0.28
CA LYS A 502 -11.47 -9.09 0.17
C LYS A 502 -12.52 -8.18 0.83
N SER A 503 -12.11 -7.28 1.74
CA SER A 503 -13.00 -6.32 2.41
C SER A 503 -13.09 -4.95 1.71
N TRP A 504 -12.39 -4.75 0.59
CA TRP A 504 -12.27 -3.44 -0.06
C TRP A 504 -13.62 -2.86 -0.50
N ASP A 505 -14.49 -3.66 -1.12
CA ASP A 505 -15.78 -3.16 -1.61
C ASP A 505 -16.71 -2.76 -0.45
N LEU A 506 -16.64 -3.44 0.71
CA LEU A 506 -17.34 -3.00 1.93
C LEU A 506 -16.79 -1.65 2.43
N LEU A 507 -15.46 -1.46 2.40
CA LEU A 507 -14.83 -0.23 2.85
C LEU A 507 -15.16 0.96 1.93
N LYS A 508 -14.97 0.83 0.60
CA LYS A 508 -15.24 1.92 -0.34
C LYS A 508 -16.73 2.31 -0.36
N ASN A 509 -17.64 1.33 -0.27
CA ASN A 509 -19.08 1.57 -0.20
C ASN A 509 -19.46 2.35 1.08
N THR A 510 -18.78 2.07 2.21
CA THR A 510 -18.93 2.81 3.48
C THR A 510 -18.52 4.29 3.37
N PHE A 511 -17.74 4.66 2.35
CA PHE A 511 -17.38 6.04 2.02
C PHE A 511 -18.09 6.58 0.77
N GLY A 512 -19.12 5.88 0.26
CA GLY A 512 -19.99 6.37 -0.81
C GLY A 512 -19.52 6.10 -2.24
N PHE A 513 -18.44 5.35 -2.43
CA PHE A 513 -17.96 4.93 -3.76
C PHE A 513 -18.61 3.59 -4.13
N VAL A 514 -19.82 3.63 -4.68
CA VAL A 514 -20.70 2.48 -4.92
C VAL A 514 -20.92 2.15 -6.40
N LYS A 515 -20.51 3.03 -7.32
CA LYS A 515 -20.69 2.88 -8.77
C LYS A 515 -19.37 2.75 -9.53
N ALA A 516 -19.42 2.31 -10.79
CA ALA A 516 -18.24 2.06 -11.62
C ALA A 516 -17.55 3.37 -12.06
N GLU A 517 -18.33 4.43 -12.32
CA GLU A 517 -17.83 5.77 -12.66
C GLU A 517 -17.06 6.44 -11.51
N GLU A 518 -17.26 5.98 -10.27
CA GLU A 518 -16.65 6.55 -9.07
C GLU A 518 -15.26 5.95 -8.77
N GLU A 519 -14.86 4.86 -9.45
CA GLU A 519 -13.54 4.23 -9.26
C GLU A 519 -12.39 5.15 -9.72
N LEU A 520 -12.56 5.97 -10.76
CA LEU A 520 -11.53 6.93 -11.22
C LEU A 520 -11.17 7.95 -10.13
N GLU A 521 -12.19 8.47 -9.44
CA GLU A 521 -12.05 9.40 -8.32
C GLU A 521 -11.45 8.70 -7.09
N LEU A 522 -11.90 7.48 -6.80
CA LEU A 522 -11.39 6.65 -5.70
C LEU A 522 -9.87 6.44 -5.80
N LYS A 523 -9.31 6.32 -7.01
CA LYS A 523 -7.85 6.16 -7.19
C LYS A 523 -7.06 7.37 -6.72
N LYS A 524 -7.64 8.58 -6.85
CA LYS A 524 -7.05 9.84 -6.36
C LYS A 524 -6.92 9.79 -4.84
N TYR A 525 -8.00 9.41 -4.13
CA TYR A 525 -7.99 9.21 -2.67
C TYR A 525 -6.93 8.20 -2.23
N ILE A 526 -6.83 7.06 -2.93
CA ILE A 526 -5.83 6.02 -2.60
C ILE A 526 -4.41 6.58 -2.77
N ALA A 527 -4.04 7.11 -3.94
CA ALA A 527 -2.67 7.56 -4.20
C ALA A 527 -2.24 8.78 -3.35
N LEU A 528 -3.18 9.62 -2.93
CA LEU A 528 -2.95 10.69 -1.96
C LEU A 528 -2.72 10.15 -0.53
N SER A 529 -3.34 9.01 -0.20
CA SER A 529 -3.24 8.40 1.14
C SER A 529 -1.85 7.83 1.45
N GLN A 530 -1.04 7.43 0.46
CA GLN A 530 0.28 6.81 0.76
C GLN A 530 1.21 7.77 1.52
N ILE A 531 1.16 9.08 1.23
CA ILE A 531 1.93 10.10 1.97
C ILE A 531 1.56 10.11 3.47
N ILE A 532 0.33 9.74 3.83
CA ILE A 532 -0.11 9.61 5.22
C ILE A 532 0.28 8.23 5.77
N PHE A 533 0.20 7.16 4.98
CA PHE A 533 0.60 5.82 5.44
C PHE A 533 2.11 5.70 5.68
N ASP A 534 2.97 6.36 4.91
CA ASP A 534 4.44 6.33 5.01
C ASP A 534 4.98 6.63 6.42
N LEU A 535 4.21 7.38 7.24
CA LEU A 535 4.52 7.67 8.64
C LEU A 535 4.56 6.42 9.55
N VAL A 536 3.93 5.32 9.15
CA VAL A 536 3.84 4.05 9.89
C VAL A 536 4.08 2.80 9.03
N ASP A 537 4.11 2.95 7.70
CA ASP A 537 4.28 1.87 6.74
C ASP A 537 5.63 1.15 6.92
N PRO A 538 5.65 -0.20 7.01
CA PRO A 538 6.89 -0.94 7.20
C PRO A 538 7.93 -0.75 6.09
N VAL A 539 7.55 -0.34 4.86
CA VAL A 539 8.54 -0.07 3.79
C VAL A 539 9.45 1.11 4.11
N THR A 540 8.99 2.09 4.89
CA THR A 540 9.77 3.26 5.33
C THR A 540 11.02 2.84 6.12
N PHE A 541 10.88 1.79 6.95
CA PHE A 541 11.95 1.29 7.83
C PHE A 541 12.55 -0.05 7.40
N ALA A 542 11.93 -0.74 6.44
CA ALA A 542 12.35 -2.04 5.92
C ALA A 542 13.84 -2.10 5.61
N GLU A 543 14.38 -1.08 4.94
CA GLU A 543 15.76 -1.06 4.50
C GLU A 543 16.79 -1.02 5.66
N TYR A 544 16.36 -0.70 6.88
CA TYR A 544 17.20 -0.66 8.07
C TYR A 544 16.99 -1.88 8.99
N VAL A 545 15.92 -2.67 8.82
CA VAL A 545 15.56 -3.74 9.77
C VAL A 545 16.63 -4.83 9.85
N THR A 546 17.23 -5.23 8.73
CA THR A 546 18.28 -6.26 8.66
C THR A 546 19.69 -5.70 8.79
N ARG A 547 19.92 -4.48 8.26
CA ARG A 547 21.25 -3.86 8.14
C ARG A 547 21.63 -2.98 9.33
N GLY A 548 20.65 -2.49 10.09
CA GLY A 548 20.83 -1.46 11.10
C GLY A 548 21.03 -0.06 10.50
N ASN A 549 20.99 0.95 11.37
CA ASN A 549 21.44 2.31 11.09
C ASN A 549 21.77 3.02 12.41
N GLU A 550 23.07 3.18 12.70
CA GLU A 550 23.54 3.76 13.97
C GLU A 550 23.04 5.20 14.18
N LYS A 551 22.96 6.01 13.12
CA LYS A 551 22.49 7.40 13.20
C LYS A 551 21.02 7.51 13.61
N LEU A 552 20.21 6.51 13.27
CA LEU A 552 18.79 6.44 13.61
C LEU A 552 18.53 5.63 14.89
N GLY A 553 19.57 5.10 15.54
CA GLY A 553 19.44 4.19 16.66
C GLY A 553 18.74 2.87 16.30
N ILE A 554 18.84 2.42 15.05
CA ILE A 554 18.23 1.16 14.57
C ILE A 554 19.29 0.05 14.64
N LYS A 555 18.99 -1.00 15.40
CA LYS A 555 19.87 -2.18 15.56
C LYS A 555 19.44 -3.28 14.59
N PRO A 556 20.37 -3.95 13.89
CA PRO A 556 20.02 -5.00 12.93
C PRO A 556 19.28 -6.16 13.62
N LYS A 557 18.30 -6.72 12.92
CA LYS A 557 17.41 -7.78 13.38
C LYS A 557 17.49 -9.00 12.47
N PHE A 558 17.15 -10.15 13.04
CA PHE A 558 16.82 -11.34 12.26
C PHE A 558 15.31 -11.40 12.05
N ILE A 559 14.89 -11.53 10.80
CA ILE A 559 13.49 -11.59 10.36
C ILE A 559 13.28 -12.86 9.55
N PHE A 560 12.40 -13.75 10.03
CA PHE A 560 11.91 -14.88 9.25
C PHE A 560 10.50 -14.55 8.76
N TYR A 561 10.40 -14.23 7.46
CA TYR A 561 9.17 -13.79 6.81
C TYR A 561 8.51 -14.96 6.07
N ARG A 562 7.20 -15.14 6.21
CA ARG A 562 6.46 -16.24 5.61
C ARG A 562 5.29 -15.72 4.79
N GLU A 563 5.36 -15.92 3.48
CA GLU A 563 4.33 -15.53 2.50
C GLU A 563 3.46 -16.74 2.16
N ALA A 564 2.14 -16.58 2.20
CA ALA A 564 1.22 -17.47 1.51
C ALA A 564 1.06 -16.99 0.06
N LEU A 565 1.24 -17.87 -0.92
CA LEU A 565 0.84 -17.56 -2.30
C LEU A 565 -0.69 -17.50 -2.40
N TYR A 566 -1.20 -16.69 -3.33
CA TYR A 566 -2.64 -16.56 -3.58
C TYR A 566 -3.48 -16.05 -2.38
N ASP A 567 -2.84 -15.33 -1.47
CA ASP A 567 -3.44 -14.68 -0.30
C ASP A 567 -4.57 -13.71 -0.69
N GLU A 568 -5.76 -13.88 -0.10
CA GLU A 568 -6.96 -13.11 -0.41
C GLU A 568 -7.10 -11.79 0.39
N GLN A 569 -6.13 -11.49 1.25
CA GLN A 569 -6.17 -10.37 2.20
C GLN A 569 -4.94 -9.46 2.08
N VAL A 570 -3.77 -10.02 1.77
CA VAL A 570 -2.49 -9.33 1.69
C VAL A 570 -1.76 -9.75 0.43
N ALA A 571 -1.74 -8.87 -0.56
CA ALA A 571 -1.19 -9.18 -1.88
C ALA A 571 0.32 -9.46 -1.85
N ASN A 572 0.74 -10.57 -2.47
CA ASN A 572 2.15 -10.96 -2.58
C ASN A 572 3.07 -9.84 -3.09
N PHE A 573 2.59 -9.00 -4.02
CA PHE A 573 3.32 -7.81 -4.47
C PHE A 573 3.85 -6.93 -3.32
N ALA A 574 3.02 -6.70 -2.28
CA ALA A 574 3.35 -5.89 -1.11
C ALA A 574 4.34 -6.62 -0.19
N THR A 575 4.17 -7.93 -0.01
CA THR A 575 5.07 -8.82 0.73
C THR A 575 6.46 -8.82 0.11
N GLU A 576 6.56 -9.23 -1.16
CA GLU A 576 7.81 -9.24 -1.93
C GLU A 576 8.51 -7.88 -1.96
N THR A 577 7.76 -6.77 -1.99
CA THR A 577 8.36 -5.43 -1.98
C THR A 577 8.99 -5.08 -0.63
N TYR A 578 8.39 -5.52 0.50
CA TYR A 578 9.08 -5.45 1.79
C TYR A 578 10.36 -6.31 1.79
N ILE A 579 10.31 -7.55 1.28
CA ILE A 579 11.48 -8.45 1.20
C ILE A 579 12.61 -7.82 0.38
N ARG A 580 12.31 -7.28 -0.82
CA ARG A 580 13.26 -6.61 -1.71
C ARG A 580 13.91 -5.40 -1.05
N VAL A 581 13.14 -4.55 -0.36
CA VAL A 581 13.66 -3.34 0.31
C VAL A 581 14.45 -3.70 1.58
N ALA A 582 14.02 -4.72 2.34
CA ALA A 582 14.71 -5.21 3.52
C ALA A 582 15.96 -6.07 3.23
N GLY A 583 16.20 -6.45 1.97
CA GLY A 583 17.32 -7.31 1.58
C GLY A 583 17.28 -8.69 2.24
N ILE A 584 16.10 -9.21 2.53
CA ILE A 584 15.92 -10.53 3.14
C ILE A 584 16.07 -11.61 2.04
N PRO A 585 17.00 -12.58 2.17
CA PRO A 585 17.16 -13.62 1.16
C PRO A 585 16.03 -14.65 1.23
N GLY A 586 15.61 -15.17 0.09
CA GLY A 586 14.68 -16.30 0.03
C GLY A 586 15.37 -17.64 0.33
N ILE A 587 14.59 -18.64 0.73
CA ILE A 587 15.05 -20.04 0.89
C ILE A 587 15.01 -20.73 -0.49
N ASN A 588 16.06 -21.47 -0.85
CA ASN A 588 16.17 -22.13 -2.15
C ASN A 588 15.10 -23.21 -2.39
N LYS A 589 15.00 -23.67 -3.65
CA LYS A 589 13.82 -24.37 -4.19
C LYS A 589 12.50 -23.58 -3.99
N PRO A 590 12.43 -22.25 -4.26
CA PRO A 590 11.18 -21.51 -4.11
C PRO A 590 10.12 -22.00 -5.09
N VAL A 591 8.85 -21.76 -4.75
CA VAL A 591 7.68 -22.14 -5.56
C VAL A 591 7.62 -21.29 -6.84
N LYS A 592 7.79 -19.96 -6.70
CA LYS A 592 7.96 -19.00 -7.80
C LYS A 592 9.25 -18.23 -7.63
N LYS A 593 10.00 -17.99 -8.71
CA LYS A 593 11.06 -16.98 -8.68
C LYS A 593 10.42 -15.61 -8.55
N VAL A 594 10.96 -14.76 -7.67
CA VAL A 594 10.57 -13.37 -7.53
C VAL A 594 11.72 -12.48 -7.98
N PHE A 595 11.42 -11.51 -8.85
CA PHE A 595 12.40 -10.56 -9.33
C PHE A 595 13.03 -9.76 -8.17
N GLY A 596 14.34 -9.59 -8.19
CA GLY A 596 15.09 -8.80 -7.21
C GLY A 596 15.33 -9.46 -5.85
N ILE A 597 15.03 -10.75 -5.68
CA ILE A 597 15.30 -11.51 -4.44
C ILE A 597 16.40 -12.56 -4.71
N GLU A 598 17.45 -12.55 -3.87
CA GLU A 598 18.49 -13.59 -3.83
C GLU A 598 17.96 -14.81 -3.04
N PHE A 599 18.22 -16.05 -3.50
CA PHE A 599 17.79 -17.27 -2.83
C PHE A 599 19.00 -18.13 -2.39
N LYS A 600 18.92 -18.75 -1.20
CA LYS A 600 20.04 -19.45 -0.52
C LYS A 600 19.66 -20.84 -0.02
N ASP A 601 20.58 -21.79 -0.16
CA ASP A 601 20.42 -23.16 0.34
C ASP A 601 20.46 -23.21 1.87
N ALA A 602 19.48 -23.87 2.47
CA ALA A 602 19.40 -24.08 3.91
C ALA A 602 20.28 -25.28 4.34
N PRO A 603 20.85 -25.28 5.57
CA PRO A 603 20.66 -24.27 6.61
C PRO A 603 21.63 -23.09 6.53
N PHE A 604 21.16 -21.90 6.92
CA PHE A 604 21.97 -20.69 7.05
C PHE A 604 21.55 -19.82 8.25
N ASP A 605 22.44 -18.96 8.73
CA ASP A 605 22.20 -18.04 9.85
C ASP A 605 21.47 -16.75 9.42
N GLY A 606 20.56 -16.25 10.26
CA GLY A 606 19.99 -14.91 10.13
C GLY A 606 18.58 -14.83 9.53
N SER A 607 18.31 -13.79 8.74
CA SER A 607 16.98 -13.49 8.16
C SER A 607 16.69 -14.31 6.92
N ALA A 608 15.43 -14.72 6.71
CA ALA A 608 14.99 -15.40 5.49
C ALA A 608 13.53 -15.12 5.10
N TYR A 609 13.22 -15.39 3.83
CA TYR A 609 11.89 -15.34 3.23
C TYR A 609 11.49 -16.73 2.74
N LEU A 610 10.35 -17.23 3.22
CA LEU A 610 9.71 -18.48 2.81
C LEU A 610 8.46 -18.18 2.00
N GLN A 611 8.33 -18.84 0.85
CA GLN A 611 7.07 -19.00 0.14
C GLN A 611 6.38 -20.28 0.62
N VAL A 612 5.08 -20.16 0.91
CA VAL A 612 4.19 -21.27 1.27
C VAL A 612 3.14 -21.37 0.18
N ASP A 613 3.10 -22.49 -0.53
CA ASP A 613 2.08 -22.77 -1.53
C ASP A 613 0.86 -23.44 -0.87
N PRO A 614 -0.34 -22.85 -0.95
CA PRO A 614 -1.60 -23.45 -0.51
C PRO A 614 -2.12 -24.62 -1.38
N LYS A 615 -1.31 -25.20 -2.28
CA LYS A 615 -1.65 -26.43 -3.04
C LYS A 615 -2.97 -26.36 -3.81
N LEU A 616 -3.34 -25.17 -4.30
CA LEU A 616 -4.59 -24.97 -5.03
C LEU A 616 -4.54 -25.71 -6.38
N SER A 617 -5.68 -26.22 -6.84
CA SER A 617 -5.72 -26.90 -8.13
C SER A 617 -5.49 -25.91 -9.27
N ASP A 618 -4.98 -26.36 -10.42
CA ASP A 618 -4.83 -25.52 -11.62
C ASP A 618 -6.15 -24.85 -12.03
N ASN A 619 -7.30 -25.49 -11.76
CA ASN A 619 -8.62 -24.94 -12.02
C ASN A 619 -8.99 -23.80 -11.05
N ASP A 620 -8.50 -23.83 -9.82
CA ASP A 620 -8.69 -22.77 -8.83
C ASP A 620 -7.73 -21.60 -9.10
N ILE A 621 -6.48 -21.91 -9.46
CA ILE A 621 -5.49 -20.91 -9.88
C ILE A 621 -5.97 -20.15 -11.13
N GLN A 622 -6.63 -20.83 -12.08
CA GLN A 622 -7.23 -20.20 -13.27
C GLN A 622 -8.46 -19.33 -12.97
N ARG A 623 -9.11 -19.47 -11.80
CA ARG A 623 -10.21 -18.59 -11.36
C ARG A 623 -9.71 -17.25 -10.82
N PHE A 624 -8.40 -17.05 -10.65
CA PHE A 624 -7.88 -15.81 -10.09
C PHE A 624 -7.98 -14.61 -11.05
N PRO A 625 -8.56 -13.49 -10.59
CA PRO A 625 -8.64 -12.28 -11.39
C PRO A 625 -7.24 -11.68 -11.58
N LYS A 626 -6.85 -11.46 -12.84
CA LYS A 626 -5.56 -10.83 -13.18
C LYS A 626 -5.63 -9.33 -12.93
N GLY A 627 -5.01 -8.85 -11.86
CA GLY A 627 -4.84 -7.42 -11.56
C GLY A 627 -5.08 -7.09 -10.10
N ASN A 628 -5.55 -5.87 -9.82
CA ASN A 628 -5.85 -5.32 -8.49
C ASN A 628 -7.21 -5.74 -7.91
N ILE A 629 -7.57 -7.02 -8.07
CA ILE A 629 -8.74 -7.64 -7.42
C ILE A 629 -8.22 -8.81 -6.56
N PRO A 630 -8.71 -9.02 -5.33
CA PRO A 630 -8.35 -10.17 -4.52
C PRO A 630 -8.84 -11.49 -5.14
N PRO A 631 -8.14 -12.62 -4.86
CA PRO A 631 -8.74 -13.95 -4.82
C PRO A 631 -10.15 -13.98 -4.19
N SER A 632 -11.05 -14.81 -4.74
CA SER A 632 -12.39 -15.03 -4.17
C SER A 632 -12.29 -15.77 -2.83
N PRO A 633 -13.01 -15.40 -1.76
CA PRO A 633 -12.90 -16.07 -0.47
C PRO A 633 -13.55 -17.47 -0.39
N ASP A 634 -14.23 -17.93 -1.44
CA ASP A 634 -15.05 -19.16 -1.47
C ASP A 634 -14.36 -20.30 -2.25
N PRO A 635 -14.60 -21.57 -1.86
CA PRO A 635 -13.64 -22.40 -1.13
C PRO A 635 -12.33 -22.70 -1.89
N LEU A 636 -11.41 -21.73 -1.95
CA LEU A 636 -9.99 -21.91 -2.32
C LEU A 636 -9.20 -22.63 -1.23
N SER A 637 -9.80 -23.66 -0.65
CA SER A 637 -9.47 -24.05 0.70
C SER A 637 -8.65 -25.32 0.70
N THR A 638 -7.36 -25.15 0.90
CA THR A 638 -6.37 -26.19 1.10
C THR A 638 -6.88 -27.23 2.09
N ARG A 639 -6.73 -28.52 1.77
CA ARG A 639 -6.73 -29.55 2.80
C ARG A 639 -5.41 -29.46 3.54
N VAL A 640 -5.50 -29.24 4.84
CA VAL A 640 -4.36 -29.41 5.74
C VAL A 640 -4.63 -30.67 6.54
N GLN A 641 -3.79 -31.69 6.42
CA GLN A 641 -3.80 -32.81 7.36
C GLN A 641 -3.42 -32.26 8.74
N LYS A 642 -4.42 -32.21 9.62
CA LYS A 642 -4.38 -31.43 10.86
C LYS A 642 -3.49 -32.08 11.92
N ASN A 643 -2.18 -31.87 11.78
CA ASN A 643 -1.12 -32.38 12.66
C ASN A 643 -0.84 -31.50 13.90
N MET A 644 -1.62 -30.42 14.12
CA MET A 644 -1.86 -29.90 15.47
C MET A 644 -2.76 -30.87 16.24
N PRO A 645 -2.65 -30.98 17.57
CA PRO A 645 -3.39 -31.98 18.34
C PRO A 645 -4.91 -31.77 18.25
N VAL A 646 -5.57 -32.69 17.54
CA VAL A 646 -7.03 -32.91 17.51
C VAL A 646 -7.86 -31.68 17.13
N GLU A 647 -7.90 -31.40 15.83
CA GLU A 647 -9.13 -30.90 15.18
C GLU A 647 -9.62 -32.02 14.23
N SER A 648 -10.59 -32.83 14.65
CA SER A 648 -11.11 -33.95 13.86
C SER A 648 -12.21 -33.52 12.87
N SER A 649 -12.02 -32.36 12.26
CA SER A 649 -12.92 -31.69 11.32
C SER A 649 -12.13 -31.33 10.06
N GLY A 650 -12.68 -31.63 8.89
CA GLY A 650 -12.03 -31.42 7.59
C GLY A 650 -12.02 -29.97 7.12
N ASP A 651 -11.73 -29.02 8.02
CA ASP A 651 -11.84 -27.59 7.73
C ASP A 651 -10.66 -27.11 6.90
N TYR A 652 -10.87 -27.15 5.59
CA TYR A 652 -10.74 -26.01 4.70
C TYR A 652 -10.31 -24.69 5.37
N VAL A 653 -9.06 -24.28 5.14
CA VAL A 653 -8.50 -22.96 5.52
C VAL A 653 -8.16 -22.13 4.28
N THR A 654 -8.21 -20.80 4.37
CA THR A 654 -7.79 -19.94 3.24
C THR A 654 -6.26 -19.86 3.14
N PRO A 655 -5.68 -19.47 1.98
CA PRO A 655 -4.25 -19.30 1.83
C PRO A 655 -3.59 -18.46 2.92
N HIS A 656 -4.24 -17.35 3.33
CA HIS A 656 -3.79 -16.48 4.42
C HIS A 656 -3.52 -17.21 5.77
N GLU A 657 -4.13 -18.38 5.99
CA GLU A 657 -3.90 -19.18 7.20
C GLU A 657 -2.83 -20.27 7.06
N VAL A 658 -2.46 -20.71 5.85
CA VAL A 658 -1.62 -21.92 5.68
C VAL A 658 -0.27 -21.85 6.42
N PRO A 659 0.50 -20.73 6.41
CA PRO A 659 1.79 -20.65 7.11
C PRO A 659 1.73 -20.89 8.62
N ARG A 660 0.57 -20.64 9.26
CA ARG A 660 0.36 -20.85 10.70
C ARG A 660 -0.32 -22.18 11.04
N ARG A 661 -0.55 -23.05 10.04
CA ARG A 661 -1.21 -24.36 10.19
C ARG A 661 -0.27 -25.55 9.92
N VAL A 662 0.76 -25.40 9.09
CA VAL A 662 1.75 -26.46 8.79
C VAL A 662 2.76 -26.60 9.93
N LYS A 663 2.97 -27.83 10.41
CA LYS A 663 3.83 -28.11 11.57
C LYS A 663 5.31 -27.85 11.28
N GLU A 664 5.78 -28.22 10.10
CA GLU A 664 7.16 -28.11 9.65
C GLU A 664 7.62 -26.64 9.61
N ILE A 665 6.69 -25.73 9.34
CA ILE A 665 6.89 -24.28 9.40
C ILE A 665 7.01 -23.76 10.85
N LEU A 666 6.31 -24.38 11.80
CA LEU A 666 6.46 -24.09 13.23
C LEU A 666 7.76 -24.68 13.80
N ASP A 667 8.19 -25.86 13.34
CA ASP A 667 9.51 -26.43 13.63
C ASP A 667 10.64 -25.52 13.10
N MET A 668 10.52 -25.00 11.86
CA MET A 668 11.43 -23.98 11.31
C MET A 668 11.47 -22.70 12.16
N GLN A 669 10.32 -22.20 12.61
CA GLN A 669 10.23 -21.02 13.49
C GLN A 669 10.84 -21.28 14.88
N LYS A 670 10.60 -22.45 15.46
CA LYS A 670 11.19 -22.85 16.74
C LYS A 670 12.72 -22.90 16.63
N LYS A 671 13.25 -23.49 15.57
CA LYS A 671 14.69 -23.51 15.25
C LYS A 671 15.28 -22.11 15.03
N PHE A 672 14.57 -21.24 14.33
CA PHE A 672 14.96 -19.84 14.16
C PHE A 672 15.07 -19.09 15.50
N TYR A 673 14.11 -19.28 16.41
CA TYR A 673 14.19 -18.70 17.75
C TYR A 673 15.30 -19.33 18.61
N ASP A 674 15.43 -20.66 18.62
CA ASP A 674 16.40 -21.37 19.45
C ASP A 674 17.86 -21.12 19.00
N GLU A 675 18.13 -21.17 17.70
CA GLU A 675 19.49 -21.21 17.16
C GLU A 675 19.89 -19.97 16.35
N GLY A 676 18.92 -19.13 15.93
CA GLY A 676 19.16 -18.05 14.95
C GLY A 676 19.32 -18.55 13.51
N LYS A 677 19.02 -19.83 13.26
CA LYS A 677 19.23 -20.53 11.99
C LYS A 677 17.93 -20.83 11.27
N ILE A 678 17.99 -20.67 9.97
CA ILE A 678 16.95 -21.00 9.02
C ILE A 678 17.22 -22.41 8.50
N TYR A 679 16.21 -23.27 8.62
CA TYR A 679 16.19 -24.62 8.08
C TYR A 679 15.10 -24.73 7.01
N GLN A 680 15.13 -25.79 6.19
CA GLN A 680 14.08 -26.12 5.24
C GLN A 680 13.63 -27.56 5.49
N PHE A 681 12.60 -27.75 6.32
CA PHE A 681 12.02 -29.07 6.60
C PHE A 681 10.94 -29.48 5.58
N CYS A 682 10.46 -28.49 4.82
CA CYS A 682 9.54 -28.64 3.71
C CYS A 682 10.21 -29.36 2.52
N SER A 683 9.73 -30.55 2.17
CA SER A 683 10.35 -31.42 1.16
C SER A 683 10.07 -30.98 -0.27
N ASP A 684 11.10 -31.12 -1.12
CA ASP A 684 11.17 -31.04 -2.58
C ASP A 684 10.47 -29.93 -3.40
N LYS A 685 9.75 -29.00 -2.76
CA LYS A 685 9.60 -27.55 -3.11
C LYS A 685 8.65 -26.79 -2.20
N ILE A 686 7.74 -27.47 -1.48
CA ILE A 686 6.61 -26.84 -0.80
C ILE A 686 6.54 -27.37 0.64
N CYS A 687 6.09 -26.50 1.55
CA CYS A 687 5.67 -26.92 2.88
C CYS A 687 4.32 -27.61 2.75
N ASP A 688 4.34 -28.91 2.46
CA ASP A 688 3.14 -29.68 2.17
C ASP A 688 2.16 -29.61 3.35
N PRO A 689 0.91 -29.18 3.13
CA PRO A 689 -0.13 -29.21 4.15
C PRO A 689 -0.79 -30.60 4.24
N ASP A 690 -0.65 -31.47 3.24
CA ASP A 690 -1.10 -32.87 3.25
C ASP A 690 -0.03 -33.83 3.82
#